data_AF-A0AAE1TZX4-F1
#
_entry.id   AF-A0AAE1TZX4-F1
#
_cell.length_a   1.000
_cell.length_b   1.000
_cell.length_c   1.000
_cell.angle_alpha   90.00
_cell.angle_beta   90.00
_cell.angle_gamma   90.00
#
_symmetry.space_group_name_H-M   'P 1'
#
loop_
_entity.id
_entity.type
_entity.pdbx_description
1 polymer ?
#
loop_
_entity_poly.entity_id
_entity_poly.type
_entity_poly.pdbx_seq_one_letter_code
_entity_poly.pdbx_strand_id
1 'polypeptide(L)'
;MASEDRHTPAAEYLVCQSTGTCLSVVSGSGPGDAVVGLAKCTGSSSQRWYVCDGRWQWAPDRSLCLAHKQGELCLAPCTSTTTQASWTLDESGRLSPSHSSLALDVPWDYPRTKVILYPKHSGQNQKWWLLSTLKKIIDDSPDSTPTTPTVPRTLLHIVQGQHQQFSQTGRKPDFLISQSSHTLVTVLSGSGPHDAVVGLAPYTGQPCQQWSLQAGQWKWGQDPSLCLAPSTSSDTLTLASCTSSTAQWTLDNQGVVSCGTRVLDVPWEHPRQHLIVYPRHGGINQKWWNLATLTMQVPSKSPPMNNDSVYMKEMACTLINKLCDTSEPFPIQRTVEHFPGKVSSSAPRITATLTLDLSSLGQRENIRMTAPKDWQATDLYIPDGELFQVMLPDWLSSQQASQISVRVGAHCDTLQPESSNVKGRTFKRIPDITEEFEVKPGINNFRSQFGGNLIFTFEEGSHFNVNIEVKNVVRGLHYILGKTSKEEWERVRDIHKVPHAMLEGKSVVLVVPYSSILALTNPDQLLHRYDQIIHLLNDLAGFGDNDPPPRGKQWLVEDVQISAGSAHAGFPAMFCQEYYELCCPDTPYDWVTWHELGHNFQQGNFWSYRYGSESTVNLFSLYIQETLLKEDRLRKENRYTKTATEVDEGLTFQEADCWQKLVFLMEIKHAYPKCGWEMYRCVSRTTRALSDQQAASLTSCQQRQIDYVYELLSEAVGADLLPHYQRWGLEVSKKAQAKVTQLGLPMSPADLSIRNN
;
A
#
# COMPACT_ATOMS: atom_id res chain seq x y z
N MET A 1 -46.58 -26.05 -11.76
CA MET A 1 -45.27 -26.47 -11.22
C MET A 1 -44.24 -25.51 -11.79
N ALA A 2 -43.97 -24.42 -11.06
CA ALA A 2 -42.90 -23.49 -11.40
C ALA A 2 -41.63 -24.00 -10.71
N SER A 3 -40.58 -24.26 -11.48
CA SER A 3 -39.25 -24.53 -10.96
C SER A 3 -38.68 -23.23 -10.39
N GLU A 4 -38.53 -23.17 -9.08
CA GLU A 4 -37.70 -22.16 -8.42
C GLU A 4 -36.25 -22.30 -8.93
N ASP A 5 -35.79 -21.30 -9.66
CA ASP A 5 -34.36 -21.06 -9.90
C ASP A 5 -33.66 -20.91 -8.54
N ARG A 6 -33.02 -21.99 -8.07
CA ARG A 6 -32.09 -21.91 -6.94
C ARG A 6 -30.93 -21.02 -7.37
N HIS A 7 -30.99 -19.75 -7.00
CA HIS A 7 -29.84 -18.86 -7.04
C HIS A 7 -28.67 -19.53 -6.31
N THR A 8 -27.64 -19.89 -7.04
CA THR A 8 -26.37 -20.31 -6.45
C THR A 8 -25.90 -19.16 -5.55
N PRO A 9 -25.66 -19.37 -4.25
CA PRO A 9 -25.24 -18.30 -3.36
C PRO A 9 -23.93 -17.69 -3.88
N ALA A 10 -23.82 -16.36 -3.78
CA ALA A 10 -22.60 -15.66 -4.16
C ALA A 10 -21.44 -16.07 -3.24
N ALA A 11 -20.22 -16.12 -3.78
CA ALA A 11 -19.03 -16.36 -2.98
C ALA A 11 -18.77 -15.16 -2.05
N GLU A 12 -18.38 -15.47 -0.82
CA GLU A 12 -18.00 -14.53 0.23
C GLU A 12 -16.53 -14.66 0.58
N TYR A 13 -15.99 -13.59 1.15
CA TYR A 13 -14.68 -13.54 1.80
C TYR A 13 -14.87 -12.98 3.20
N LEU A 14 -14.14 -13.54 4.17
CA LEU A 14 -14.12 -13.05 5.55
C LEU A 14 -12.84 -12.26 5.77
N VAL A 15 -12.96 -10.93 5.81
CA VAL A 15 -11.83 -10.01 6.03
C VAL A 15 -11.84 -9.51 7.47
N CYS A 16 -10.76 -9.74 8.23
CA CYS A 16 -10.66 -9.27 9.60
C CYS A 16 -10.51 -7.74 9.65
N GLN A 17 -11.35 -7.06 10.45
CA GLN A 17 -11.34 -5.60 10.53
C GLN A 17 -10.07 -5.03 11.19
N SER A 18 -9.39 -5.81 12.01
CA SER A 18 -8.17 -5.37 12.70
C SER A 18 -6.87 -5.57 11.91
N THR A 19 -6.88 -6.40 10.88
CA THR A 19 -5.66 -6.74 10.10
C THR A 19 -5.80 -6.51 8.61
N GLY A 20 -7.03 -6.41 8.08
CA GLY A 20 -7.28 -6.35 6.63
C GLY A 20 -6.94 -7.66 5.89
N THR A 21 -6.71 -8.75 6.61
CA THR A 21 -6.37 -10.07 6.04
C THR A 21 -7.59 -10.98 5.94
N CYS A 22 -7.52 -11.95 5.04
CA CYS A 22 -8.59 -12.86 4.70
C CYS A 22 -8.45 -14.18 5.45
N LEU A 23 -9.57 -14.72 5.94
CA LEU A 23 -9.64 -16.11 6.39
C LEU A 23 -9.40 -17.04 5.20
N SER A 24 -8.34 -17.85 5.29
CA SER A 24 -7.88 -18.74 4.22
C SER A 24 -7.58 -20.12 4.78
N VAL A 25 -7.71 -21.13 3.93
CA VAL A 25 -6.93 -22.36 4.08
C VAL A 25 -5.52 -22.02 3.59
N VAL A 26 -4.54 -21.98 4.50
CA VAL A 26 -3.17 -21.53 4.23
C VAL A 26 -2.24 -22.67 3.81
N SER A 27 -2.57 -23.90 4.19
CA SER A 27 -1.91 -25.12 3.74
C SER A 27 -2.85 -26.32 3.87
N GLY A 28 -2.48 -27.45 3.24
CA GLY A 28 -3.30 -28.66 3.18
C GLY A 28 -4.50 -28.54 2.23
N SER A 29 -5.24 -29.64 2.07
CA SER A 29 -6.34 -29.70 1.09
C SER A 29 -7.58 -30.47 1.56
N GLY A 30 -7.54 -31.09 2.74
CA GLY A 30 -8.64 -31.87 3.26
C GLY A 30 -8.76 -31.83 4.79
N PRO A 31 -9.72 -32.57 5.36
CA PRO A 31 -10.01 -32.51 6.79
C PRO A 31 -8.87 -32.90 7.74
N GLY A 32 -7.86 -33.63 7.24
CA GLY A 32 -6.76 -34.17 8.05
C GLY A 32 -5.48 -33.33 8.05
N ASP A 33 -5.33 -32.42 7.10
CA ASP A 33 -4.09 -31.66 6.85
C ASP A 33 -4.32 -30.16 6.63
N ALA A 34 -5.57 -29.72 6.42
CA ALA A 34 -5.87 -28.31 6.17
C ALA A 34 -5.63 -27.44 7.41
N VAL A 35 -4.84 -26.39 7.23
CA VAL A 35 -4.61 -25.35 8.23
C VAL A 35 -5.44 -24.12 7.84
N VAL A 36 -6.36 -23.71 8.72
CA VAL A 36 -7.16 -22.50 8.55
C VAL A 36 -6.52 -21.36 9.35
N GLY A 37 -6.25 -20.24 8.69
CA GLY A 37 -5.60 -19.08 9.29
C GLY A 37 -5.90 -17.80 8.50
N LEU A 38 -5.08 -16.77 8.71
CA LEU A 38 -5.13 -15.52 7.96
C LEU A 38 -4.05 -15.46 6.91
N ALA A 39 -4.42 -14.97 5.73
CA ALA A 39 -3.50 -14.64 4.65
C ALA A 39 -3.86 -13.27 4.06
N LYS A 40 -2.91 -12.60 3.39
CA LYS A 40 -3.21 -11.37 2.65
C LYS A 40 -4.33 -11.62 1.65
N CYS A 41 -5.28 -10.70 1.55
CA CYS A 41 -6.39 -10.85 0.61
C CYS A 41 -5.87 -10.74 -0.84
N THR A 42 -6.03 -11.83 -1.61
CA THR A 42 -5.56 -11.95 -3.01
C THR A 42 -6.66 -12.37 -3.97
N GLY A 43 -7.87 -12.67 -3.47
CA GLY A 43 -8.96 -13.21 -4.29
C GLY A 43 -8.77 -14.70 -4.65
N SER A 44 -7.76 -15.36 -4.08
CA SER A 44 -7.52 -16.80 -4.27
C SER A 44 -8.75 -17.64 -3.94
N SER A 45 -8.94 -18.76 -4.65
CA SER A 45 -9.96 -19.75 -4.30
C SER A 45 -9.82 -20.28 -2.88
N SER A 46 -8.61 -20.34 -2.32
CA SER A 46 -8.38 -20.76 -0.93
C SER A 46 -9.02 -19.85 0.12
N GLN A 47 -9.37 -18.62 -0.25
CA GLN A 47 -9.98 -17.58 0.60
C GLN A 47 -11.49 -17.45 0.39
N ARG A 48 -12.04 -18.17 -0.61
CA ARG A 48 -13.45 -18.07 -1.04
C ARG A 48 -14.33 -19.07 -0.30
N TRP A 49 -15.49 -18.58 0.14
CA TRP A 49 -16.46 -19.38 0.88
C TRP A 49 -17.88 -19.20 0.31
N TYR A 50 -18.65 -20.28 0.20
CA TYR A 50 -20.07 -20.23 -0.17
C TYR A 50 -20.92 -20.50 1.05
N VAL A 51 -21.85 -19.60 1.37
CA VAL A 51 -22.69 -19.73 2.55
C VAL A 51 -24.03 -20.38 2.18
N CYS A 52 -24.30 -21.57 2.74
CA CYS A 52 -25.55 -22.31 2.58
C CYS A 52 -26.05 -22.74 3.96
N ASP A 53 -27.22 -22.26 4.41
CA ASP A 53 -27.83 -22.64 5.71
C ASP A 53 -26.86 -22.56 6.91
N GLY A 54 -26.09 -21.47 6.98
CA GLY A 54 -25.08 -21.24 8.02
C GLY A 54 -23.81 -22.09 7.89
N ARG A 55 -23.67 -22.88 6.82
CA ARG A 55 -22.45 -23.64 6.52
C ARG A 55 -21.59 -22.87 5.51
N TRP A 56 -20.32 -22.70 5.85
CA TRP A 56 -19.33 -22.00 5.03
C TRP A 56 -18.53 -23.02 4.21
N GLN A 57 -18.98 -23.27 2.99
CA GLN A 57 -18.39 -24.25 2.08
C GLN A 57 -17.14 -23.67 1.42
N TRP A 58 -16.03 -24.40 1.45
CA TRP A 58 -14.77 -23.95 0.87
C TRP A 58 -14.84 -24.03 -0.66
N ALA A 59 -14.44 -22.97 -1.37
CA ALA A 59 -14.64 -22.91 -2.82
C ALA A 59 -13.89 -23.99 -3.63
N PRO A 60 -12.64 -24.37 -3.31
CA PRO A 60 -11.92 -25.44 -4.01
C PRO A 60 -12.60 -26.81 -3.91
N ASP A 61 -13.27 -27.09 -2.78
CA ASP A 61 -14.09 -28.30 -2.60
C ASP A 61 -15.33 -27.98 -1.76
N ARG A 62 -16.47 -27.80 -2.44
CA ARG A 62 -17.75 -27.46 -1.80
C ARG A 62 -18.33 -28.56 -0.92
N SER A 63 -17.73 -29.75 -0.91
CA SER A 63 -18.07 -30.80 0.06
C SER A 63 -17.43 -30.56 1.43
N LEU A 64 -16.46 -29.65 1.53
CA LEU A 64 -15.75 -29.29 2.76
C LEU A 64 -16.22 -27.93 3.28
N CYS A 65 -16.44 -27.85 4.59
CA CYS A 65 -16.93 -26.67 5.28
C CYS A 65 -15.97 -26.24 6.37
N LEU A 66 -15.94 -24.93 6.65
CA LEU A 66 -15.31 -24.39 7.86
C LEU A 66 -15.95 -25.05 9.08
N ALA A 67 -15.12 -25.62 9.93
CA ALA A 67 -15.52 -26.27 11.17
C ALA A 67 -14.53 -25.97 12.29
N HIS A 68 -14.82 -26.50 13.47
CA HIS A 68 -13.87 -26.47 14.58
C HIS A 68 -13.82 -27.81 15.31
N LYS A 69 -12.63 -28.19 15.79
CA LYS A 69 -12.40 -29.38 16.61
C LYS A 69 -11.52 -28.98 17.79
N GLN A 70 -11.99 -29.26 19.01
CA GLN A 70 -11.27 -28.92 20.26
C GLN A 70 -10.86 -27.43 20.37
N GLY A 71 -11.62 -26.52 19.75
CA GLY A 71 -11.35 -25.07 19.78
C GLY A 71 -10.47 -24.55 18.64
N GLU A 72 -9.90 -25.44 17.83
CA GLU A 72 -9.12 -25.09 16.64
C GLU A 72 -9.97 -25.17 15.37
N LEU A 73 -9.69 -24.29 14.41
CA LEU A 73 -10.38 -24.27 13.12
C LEU A 73 -9.83 -25.34 12.18
N CYS A 74 -10.72 -25.96 11.41
CA CYS A 74 -10.37 -26.99 10.44
C CYS A 74 -11.37 -27.02 9.28
N LEU A 75 -11.08 -27.84 8.25
CA LEU A 75 -12.08 -28.25 7.27
C LEU A 75 -12.75 -29.56 7.73
N ALA A 76 -14.04 -29.71 7.48
CA ALA A 76 -14.78 -30.95 7.71
C ALA A 76 -15.86 -31.17 6.64
N PRO A 77 -16.32 -32.41 6.40
CA PRO A 77 -17.42 -32.65 5.47
C PRO A 77 -18.66 -31.84 5.82
N CYS A 78 -19.19 -31.13 4.83
CA CYS A 78 -20.38 -30.28 4.99
C CYS A 78 -21.63 -31.05 5.40
N THR A 79 -21.64 -32.39 5.36
CA THR A 79 -22.79 -33.26 5.70
C THR A 79 -22.79 -33.69 7.17
N SER A 80 -21.76 -33.41 7.95
CA SER A 80 -21.71 -33.83 9.36
C SER A 80 -22.84 -33.19 10.15
N THR A 81 -23.69 -34.00 10.78
CA THR A 81 -24.80 -33.58 11.67
C THR A 81 -24.32 -32.94 12.97
N THR A 82 -23.01 -32.79 13.17
CA THR A 82 -22.41 -32.11 14.31
C THR A 82 -22.58 -30.59 14.21
N THR A 83 -22.90 -29.95 15.33
CA THR A 83 -23.02 -28.49 15.51
C THR A 83 -21.75 -27.70 15.17
N GLN A 84 -20.65 -28.39 14.84
CA GLN A 84 -19.31 -27.84 14.65
C GLN A 84 -19.09 -27.13 13.30
N ALA A 85 -19.98 -27.32 12.32
CA ALA A 85 -19.86 -26.73 10.97
C ALA A 85 -20.96 -25.68 10.67
N SER A 86 -21.80 -25.35 11.66
CA SER A 86 -22.83 -24.33 11.55
C SER A 86 -22.36 -23.05 12.23
N TRP A 87 -22.47 -21.93 11.53
CA TRP A 87 -21.96 -20.63 11.95
C TRP A 87 -23.03 -19.56 11.78
N THR A 88 -23.05 -18.60 12.71
CA THR A 88 -23.90 -17.42 12.68
C THR A 88 -23.03 -16.17 12.67
N LEU A 89 -23.31 -15.25 11.75
CA LEU A 89 -22.76 -13.89 11.77
C LEU A 89 -23.78 -12.97 12.45
N ASP A 90 -23.39 -12.34 13.55
CA ASP A 90 -24.27 -11.39 14.24
C ASP A 90 -24.22 -9.98 13.61
N GLU A 91 -25.12 -9.10 14.05
CA GLU A 91 -25.20 -7.70 13.57
C GLU A 91 -23.93 -6.88 13.88
N SER A 92 -23.12 -7.33 14.84
CA SER A 92 -21.83 -6.70 15.15
C SER A 92 -20.70 -7.20 14.24
N GLY A 93 -21.00 -8.08 13.28
CA GLY A 93 -20.03 -8.66 12.36
C GLY A 93 -19.16 -9.76 12.97
N ARG A 94 -19.60 -10.40 14.06
CA ARG A 94 -18.87 -11.50 14.70
C ARG A 94 -19.37 -12.84 14.19
N LEU A 95 -18.45 -13.68 13.72
CA LEU A 95 -18.76 -15.03 13.29
C LEU A 95 -18.57 -16.01 14.44
N SER A 96 -19.63 -16.71 14.85
CA SER A 96 -19.59 -17.69 15.94
C SER A 96 -20.17 -19.04 15.50
N PRO A 97 -19.68 -20.17 16.03
CA PRO A 97 -20.41 -21.42 15.91
C PRO A 97 -21.83 -21.25 16.45
N SER A 98 -22.81 -21.85 15.78
CA SER A 98 -24.22 -21.71 16.14
C SER A 98 -24.44 -22.11 17.60
N HIS A 99 -25.13 -21.26 18.36
CA HIS A 99 -25.38 -21.40 19.80
C HIS A 99 -24.13 -21.37 20.71
N SER A 100 -23.00 -20.81 20.25
CA SER A 100 -21.79 -20.63 21.05
C SER A 100 -21.66 -19.23 21.68
N SER A 101 -21.05 -19.17 22.86
CA SER A 101 -20.58 -17.93 23.50
C SER A 101 -19.22 -17.45 22.97
N LEU A 102 -18.56 -18.27 22.14
CA LEU A 102 -17.28 -17.95 21.51
C LEU A 102 -17.49 -17.42 20.08
N ALA A 103 -16.56 -16.61 19.61
CA ALA A 103 -16.50 -16.10 18.23
C ALA A 103 -15.08 -16.25 17.66
N LEU A 104 -14.96 -16.16 16.33
CA LEU A 104 -13.67 -16.09 15.66
C LEU A 104 -12.92 -14.83 16.10
N ASP A 105 -11.69 -15.03 16.57
CA ASP A 105 -10.81 -14.01 17.12
C ASP A 105 -9.41 -14.13 16.51
N VAL A 106 -8.81 -12.97 16.24
CA VAL A 106 -7.42 -12.84 15.81
C VAL A 106 -6.58 -12.35 16.99
N PRO A 107 -5.74 -13.21 17.60
CA PRO A 107 -4.86 -12.80 18.69
C PRO A 107 -3.98 -11.61 18.32
N TRP A 108 -3.55 -10.86 19.34
CA TRP A 108 -2.63 -9.74 19.16
C TRP A 108 -1.16 -10.18 19.04
N ASP A 109 -0.89 -11.48 19.15
CA ASP A 109 0.43 -12.07 18.97
C ASP A 109 0.94 -11.86 17.53
N TYR A 110 2.21 -11.51 17.38
CA TYR A 110 2.86 -11.36 16.07
C TYR A 110 3.65 -12.62 15.71
N PRO A 111 3.56 -13.13 14.46
CA PRO A 111 2.73 -12.64 13.36
C PRO A 111 1.23 -12.94 13.56
N ARG A 112 0.36 -12.00 13.17
CA ARG A 112 -1.11 -12.12 13.32
C ARG A 112 -1.74 -13.02 12.25
N THR A 113 -1.30 -14.27 12.17
CA THR A 113 -1.73 -15.26 11.16
C THR A 113 -2.70 -16.32 11.72
N LYS A 114 -2.75 -16.49 13.05
CA LYS A 114 -3.62 -17.47 13.71
C LYS A 114 -5.04 -16.92 13.88
N VAL A 115 -6.03 -17.81 13.82
CA VAL A 115 -7.42 -17.53 14.22
C VAL A 115 -7.86 -18.56 15.24
N ILE A 116 -8.51 -18.12 16.31
CA ILE A 116 -8.98 -18.97 17.40
C ILE A 116 -10.46 -18.70 17.71
N LEU A 117 -11.07 -19.56 18.53
CA LEU A 117 -12.35 -19.27 19.17
C LEU A 117 -12.12 -18.63 20.55
N TYR A 118 -12.66 -17.44 20.77
CA TYR A 118 -12.49 -16.68 22.01
C TYR A 118 -13.83 -16.10 22.51
N PRO A 119 -14.01 -15.85 23.83
CA PRO A 119 -15.21 -15.20 24.34
C PRO A 119 -15.55 -13.91 23.61
N LYS A 120 -16.83 -13.72 23.28
CA LYS A 120 -17.33 -12.55 22.55
C LYS A 120 -16.95 -11.23 23.24
N HIS A 121 -16.36 -10.32 22.49
CA HIS A 121 -16.06 -8.94 22.92
C HIS A 121 -16.31 -7.94 21.77
N SER A 122 -16.01 -6.66 21.99
CA SER A 122 -16.27 -5.57 21.03
C SER A 122 -15.05 -5.15 20.19
N GLY A 123 -13.87 -5.74 20.45
CA GLY A 123 -12.64 -5.47 19.71
C GLY A 123 -12.72 -5.79 18.22
N GLN A 124 -12.01 -5.01 17.39
CA GLN A 124 -11.98 -5.18 15.94
C GLN A 124 -11.39 -6.51 15.48
N ASN A 125 -10.62 -7.18 16.34
CA ASN A 125 -10.06 -8.50 16.12
C ASN A 125 -11.10 -9.64 16.12
N GLN A 126 -12.37 -9.37 16.48
CA GLN A 126 -13.48 -10.31 16.32
C GLN A 126 -14.49 -9.92 15.24
N LYS A 127 -14.30 -8.77 14.59
CA LYS A 127 -15.22 -8.29 13.57
C LYS A 127 -14.70 -8.63 12.19
N TRP A 128 -15.62 -9.02 11.31
CA TRP A 128 -15.32 -9.49 9.98
C TRP A 128 -16.18 -8.74 8.96
N TRP A 129 -15.56 -8.25 7.89
CA TRP A 129 -16.29 -7.81 6.72
C TRP A 129 -16.56 -8.99 5.79
N LEU A 130 -17.79 -9.06 5.30
CA LEU A 130 -18.16 -9.88 4.16
C LEU A 130 -17.99 -9.09 2.87
N LEU A 131 -17.75 -9.78 1.75
CA LEU A 131 -17.70 -9.13 0.44
C LEU A 131 -19.04 -8.46 0.13
N SER A 132 -20.17 -9.09 0.47
CA SER A 132 -21.49 -8.49 0.35
C SER A 132 -21.65 -7.23 1.23
N THR A 133 -21.13 -7.24 2.45
CA THR A 133 -21.16 -6.06 3.34
C THR A 133 -20.29 -4.93 2.80
N LEU A 134 -19.09 -5.23 2.28
CA LEU A 134 -18.23 -4.23 1.64
C LEU A 134 -18.91 -3.60 0.42
N LYS A 135 -19.63 -4.39 -0.38
CA LYS A 135 -20.41 -3.87 -1.52
C LYS A 135 -21.53 -2.93 -1.05
N LYS A 136 -22.25 -3.28 0.02
CA LYS A 136 -23.28 -2.40 0.61
C LYS A 136 -22.70 -1.08 1.12
N ILE A 137 -21.51 -1.08 1.75
CA ILE A 137 -20.83 0.16 2.19
C ILE A 137 -20.61 1.12 1.02
N ILE A 138 -20.31 0.61 -0.18
CA ILE A 138 -20.17 1.44 -1.38
C ILE A 138 -21.51 2.02 -1.82
N ASP A 139 -22.57 1.22 -1.74
CA ASP A 139 -23.91 1.56 -2.25
C ASP A 139 -24.69 2.51 -1.30
N ASP A 140 -24.48 2.42 0.03
CA ASP A 140 -25.28 3.12 1.08
C ASP A 140 -24.70 4.48 1.56
N SER A 141 -23.61 5.00 0.96
CA SER A 141 -22.90 6.19 1.47
C SER A 141 -23.66 7.52 1.18
N PRO A 142 -23.89 8.41 2.17
CA PRO A 142 -24.78 9.59 2.09
C PRO A 142 -24.37 10.73 1.13
N ASP A 143 -23.21 10.64 0.48
CA ASP A 143 -22.89 11.42 -0.72
C ASP A 143 -23.63 10.90 -1.98
N SER A 144 -24.43 9.85 -1.86
CA SER A 144 -25.39 9.39 -2.85
C SER A 144 -26.65 10.25 -2.88
N THR A 145 -26.53 11.58 -2.74
CA THR A 145 -27.61 12.45 -3.22
C THR A 145 -27.64 12.31 -4.75
N PRO A 146 -28.75 11.85 -5.34
CA PRO A 146 -28.81 11.60 -6.78
C PRO A 146 -28.98 12.93 -7.50
N THR A 147 -27.89 13.66 -7.69
CA THR A 147 -27.84 14.74 -8.70
C THR A 147 -26.94 14.39 -9.89
N THR A 148 -26.43 13.15 -9.95
CA THR A 148 -25.78 12.63 -11.15
C THR A 148 -26.30 11.22 -11.45
N PRO A 149 -26.82 10.94 -12.65
CA PRO A 149 -27.21 9.59 -13.02
C PRO A 149 -25.98 8.66 -12.91
N THR A 150 -26.08 7.62 -12.09
CA THR A 150 -25.07 6.57 -12.01
C THR A 150 -25.03 5.84 -13.34
N VAL A 151 -23.90 5.88 -14.05
CA VAL A 151 -23.69 5.10 -15.26
C VAL A 151 -23.85 3.61 -14.92
N PRO A 152 -24.83 2.87 -15.48
CA PRO A 152 -24.97 1.44 -15.26
C PRO A 152 -23.66 0.70 -15.59
N ARG A 153 -23.27 -0.29 -14.78
CA ARG A 153 -22.03 -1.09 -14.99
C ARG A 153 -21.94 -1.68 -16.40
N THR A 154 -23.08 -2.02 -17.00
CA THR A 154 -23.18 -2.52 -18.38
C THR A 154 -22.74 -1.52 -19.44
N LEU A 155 -22.59 -0.22 -19.11
CA LEU A 155 -22.20 0.83 -20.04
C LEU A 155 -20.77 1.34 -19.83
N LEU A 156 -20.07 0.90 -18.77
CA LEU A 156 -18.69 1.32 -18.47
C LEU A 156 -17.70 0.95 -19.58
N HIS A 157 -17.86 -0.23 -20.20
CA HIS A 157 -17.01 -0.69 -21.30
C HIS A 157 -17.15 0.19 -22.57
N ILE A 158 -18.32 0.81 -22.77
CA ILE A 158 -18.61 1.71 -23.91
C ILE A 158 -17.90 3.04 -23.73
N VAL A 159 -17.91 3.57 -22.51
CA VAL A 159 -17.20 4.82 -22.15
C VAL A 159 -15.68 4.62 -22.22
N GLN A 160 -15.18 3.44 -21.84
CA GLN A 160 -13.75 3.09 -21.85
C GLN A 160 -13.20 2.83 -23.27
N GLY A 161 -13.95 2.17 -24.15
CA GLY A 161 -13.48 1.79 -25.50
C GLY A 161 -13.20 2.96 -26.45
N GLN A 162 -13.80 4.12 -26.20
CA GLN A 162 -13.69 5.28 -27.10
C GLN A 162 -12.45 6.16 -26.82
N HIS A 163 -11.87 6.10 -25.61
CA HIS A 163 -10.66 6.87 -25.28
C HIS A 163 -9.44 6.53 -26.16
N GLN A 164 -9.43 5.34 -26.79
CA GLN A 164 -8.38 4.91 -27.73
C GLN A 164 -8.61 5.35 -29.18
N GLN A 165 -9.87 5.44 -29.65
CA GLN A 165 -10.21 5.83 -31.04
C GLN A 165 -10.12 7.35 -31.30
N PHE A 166 -10.30 8.18 -30.26
CA PHE A 166 -10.32 9.64 -30.39
C PHE A 166 -8.99 10.26 -30.85
N SER A 167 -7.88 9.55 -30.73
CA SER A 167 -6.55 10.07 -31.10
C SER A 167 -6.29 10.08 -32.62
N GLN A 168 -7.14 9.43 -33.43
CA GLN A 168 -6.82 9.18 -34.85
C GLN A 168 -7.64 9.98 -35.87
N THR A 169 -8.86 10.45 -35.56
CA THR A 169 -9.81 10.90 -36.61
C THR A 169 -10.37 12.33 -36.46
N GLY A 170 -10.17 13.01 -35.33
CA GLY A 170 -10.54 14.42 -35.15
C GLY A 170 -12.05 14.77 -35.25
N ARG A 171 -12.95 13.78 -35.35
CA ARG A 171 -14.42 13.95 -35.31
C ARG A 171 -15.01 13.11 -34.18
N LYS A 172 -15.99 13.65 -33.44
CA LYS A 172 -16.70 12.94 -32.36
C LYS A 172 -18.01 12.33 -32.89
N PRO A 173 -18.07 11.04 -33.25
CA PRO A 173 -19.34 10.32 -33.27
C PRO A 173 -19.87 10.20 -31.84
N ASP A 174 -21.18 10.25 -31.69
CA ASP A 174 -21.94 10.07 -30.45
C ASP A 174 -22.77 8.78 -30.55
N PHE A 175 -23.23 8.26 -29.41
CA PHE A 175 -24.06 7.06 -29.35
C PHE A 175 -25.32 7.35 -28.54
N LEU A 176 -26.48 6.98 -29.07
CA LEU A 176 -27.76 7.08 -28.35
C LEU A 176 -28.01 5.77 -27.61
N ILE A 177 -27.94 5.83 -26.28
CA ILE A 177 -28.04 4.66 -25.39
C ILE A 177 -29.33 4.73 -24.60
N SER A 178 -30.15 3.67 -24.68
CA SER A 178 -31.40 3.60 -23.94
C SER A 178 -31.16 3.40 -22.44
N GLN A 179 -31.81 4.20 -21.58
CA GLN A 179 -31.75 4.04 -20.13
C GLN A 179 -32.54 2.82 -19.62
N SER A 180 -33.48 2.28 -20.39
CA SER A 180 -34.32 1.16 -19.97
C SER A 180 -33.79 -0.22 -20.39
N SER A 181 -32.95 -0.26 -21.43
CA SER A 181 -32.46 -1.51 -22.04
C SER A 181 -30.94 -1.58 -22.15
N HIS A 182 -30.22 -0.47 -21.94
CA HIS A 182 -28.76 -0.36 -22.05
C HIS A 182 -28.19 -0.75 -23.43
N THR A 183 -29.03 -0.72 -24.46
CA THR A 183 -28.68 -0.97 -25.88
C THR A 183 -28.68 0.32 -26.69
N LEU A 184 -28.02 0.30 -27.85
CA LEU A 184 -27.77 1.46 -28.70
C LEU A 184 -28.70 1.50 -29.90
N VAL A 185 -29.10 2.71 -30.30
CA VAL A 185 -29.74 2.94 -31.60
C VAL A 185 -28.78 2.48 -32.71
N THR A 186 -29.20 1.46 -33.46
CA THR A 186 -28.36 0.76 -34.44
C THR A 186 -29.15 0.53 -35.72
N VAL A 187 -28.49 0.70 -36.88
CA VAL A 187 -29.00 0.18 -38.15
C VAL A 187 -28.66 -1.32 -38.19
N LEU A 188 -29.67 -2.15 -37.98
CA LEU A 188 -29.54 -3.62 -37.84
C LEU A 188 -29.30 -4.31 -39.18
N SER A 189 -29.88 -3.77 -40.26
CA SER A 189 -29.74 -4.23 -41.64
C SER A 189 -30.14 -3.13 -42.62
N GLY A 190 -29.80 -3.32 -43.90
CA GLY A 190 -30.02 -2.33 -44.96
C GLY A 190 -29.01 -1.19 -44.95
N SER A 191 -29.04 -0.35 -45.99
CA SER A 191 -28.03 0.72 -46.16
C SER A 191 -28.60 2.04 -46.71
N GLY A 192 -29.90 2.11 -46.98
CA GLY A 192 -30.55 3.29 -47.53
C GLY A 192 -31.99 3.49 -47.05
N PRO A 193 -32.67 4.53 -47.53
CA PRO A 193 -33.99 4.92 -47.02
C PRO A 193 -35.13 3.91 -47.20
N HIS A 194 -34.95 2.92 -48.08
CA HIS A 194 -35.99 1.96 -48.46
C HIS A 194 -35.82 0.59 -47.82
N ASP A 195 -34.63 0.27 -47.30
CA ASP A 195 -34.27 -1.07 -46.79
C ASP A 195 -33.66 -1.04 -45.38
N ALA A 196 -33.32 0.14 -44.85
CA ALA A 196 -32.72 0.26 -43.53
C ALA A 196 -33.71 -0.09 -42.40
N VAL A 197 -33.27 -0.98 -41.51
CA VAL A 197 -33.99 -1.35 -40.28
C VAL A 197 -33.27 -0.74 -39.09
N VAL A 198 -33.88 0.29 -38.48
CA VAL A 198 -33.35 0.92 -37.27
C VAL A 198 -33.96 0.27 -36.03
N GLY A 199 -33.11 -0.18 -35.12
CA GLY A 199 -33.54 -0.81 -33.87
C GLY A 199 -32.50 -0.65 -32.77
N LEU A 200 -32.45 -1.61 -31.85
CA LEU A 200 -31.56 -1.61 -30.70
C LEU A 200 -30.64 -2.83 -30.69
N ALA A 201 -29.34 -2.60 -30.47
CA ALA A 201 -28.35 -3.66 -30.33
C ALA A 201 -27.34 -3.38 -29.21
N PRO A 202 -26.71 -4.42 -28.62
CA PRO A 202 -25.56 -4.26 -27.73
C PRO A 202 -24.40 -3.53 -28.41
N TYR A 203 -23.52 -2.92 -27.63
CA TYR A 203 -22.37 -2.19 -28.15
C TYR A 203 -21.36 -3.10 -28.87
N THR A 204 -20.94 -2.67 -30.06
CA THR A 204 -19.89 -3.30 -30.87
C THR A 204 -18.86 -2.28 -31.39
N GLY A 205 -19.13 -0.98 -31.23
CA GLY A 205 -18.27 0.12 -31.71
C GLY A 205 -18.31 0.35 -33.23
N GLN A 206 -19.11 -0.43 -33.96
CA GLN A 206 -19.19 -0.36 -35.42
C GLN A 206 -19.83 0.94 -35.92
N PRO A 207 -19.48 1.42 -37.13
CA PRO A 207 -20.08 2.63 -37.72
C PRO A 207 -21.61 2.61 -37.79
N CYS A 208 -22.23 1.43 -37.87
CA CYS A 208 -23.69 1.28 -37.89
C CYS A 208 -24.39 1.72 -36.59
N GLN A 209 -23.65 1.89 -35.49
CA GLN A 209 -24.13 2.33 -34.17
C GLN A 209 -23.80 3.81 -33.88
N GLN A 210 -23.01 4.44 -34.74
CA GLN A 210 -22.49 5.78 -34.52
C GLN A 210 -23.43 6.83 -35.12
N TRP A 211 -23.59 7.95 -34.43
CA TRP A 211 -24.46 9.04 -34.85
C TRP A 211 -23.80 10.40 -34.58
N SER A 212 -24.03 11.40 -35.42
CA SER A 212 -23.57 12.77 -35.15
C SER A 212 -24.71 13.76 -35.28
N LEU A 213 -25.01 14.49 -34.20
CA LEU A 213 -26.03 15.53 -34.21
C LEU A 213 -25.46 16.82 -34.81
N GLN A 214 -25.98 17.23 -35.96
CA GLN A 214 -25.61 18.49 -36.61
C GLN A 214 -26.88 19.20 -37.08
N ALA A 215 -27.07 20.46 -36.64
CA ALA A 215 -28.23 21.29 -37.02
C ALA A 215 -29.59 20.57 -36.86
N GLY A 216 -29.79 19.88 -35.72
CA GLY A 216 -31.03 19.17 -35.42
C GLY A 216 -31.21 17.83 -36.15
N GLN A 217 -30.20 17.34 -36.90
CA GLN A 217 -30.27 16.05 -37.58
C GLN A 217 -29.23 15.08 -37.05
N TRP A 218 -29.66 13.85 -36.73
CA TRP A 218 -28.76 12.74 -36.37
C TRP A 218 -28.27 12.04 -37.62
N LYS A 219 -27.04 12.34 -38.04
CA LYS A 219 -26.40 11.73 -39.22
C LYS A 219 -25.81 10.37 -38.85
N TRP A 220 -25.97 9.40 -39.73
CA TRP A 220 -25.49 8.04 -39.52
C TRP A 220 -23.98 7.94 -39.74
N GLY A 221 -23.27 7.22 -38.87
CA GLY A 221 -21.81 7.12 -38.88
C GLY A 221 -21.24 6.34 -40.06
N GLN A 222 -22.01 5.42 -40.64
CA GLN A 222 -21.60 4.64 -41.81
C GLN A 222 -21.79 5.41 -43.13
N ASP A 223 -22.82 6.26 -43.22
CA ASP A 223 -23.04 7.19 -44.34
C ASP A 223 -23.63 8.53 -43.82
N PRO A 224 -22.79 9.57 -43.66
CA PRO A 224 -23.24 10.87 -43.16
C PRO A 224 -24.19 11.65 -44.07
N SER A 225 -24.47 11.16 -45.29
CA SER A 225 -25.53 11.71 -46.15
C SER A 225 -26.92 11.26 -45.73
N LEU A 226 -27.00 10.23 -44.88
CA LEU A 226 -28.24 9.67 -44.34
C LEU A 226 -28.44 10.05 -42.87
N CYS A 227 -29.68 10.38 -42.53
CA CYS A 227 -30.10 10.87 -41.23
C CYS A 227 -31.23 10.01 -40.66
N LEU A 228 -31.26 9.88 -39.33
CA LEU A 228 -32.36 9.25 -38.62
C LEU A 228 -33.67 10.03 -38.86
N ALA A 229 -34.71 9.35 -39.30
CA ALA A 229 -36.02 9.94 -39.55
C ALA A 229 -37.16 9.01 -39.10
N PRO A 230 -38.30 9.56 -38.65
CA PRO A 230 -39.52 8.78 -38.50
C PRO A 230 -39.96 8.20 -39.85
N SER A 231 -40.43 6.96 -39.85
CA SER A 231 -41.07 6.36 -41.01
C SER A 231 -42.36 7.10 -41.36
N THR A 232 -42.66 7.24 -42.65
CA THR A 232 -43.91 7.87 -43.12
C THR A 232 -45.11 6.92 -43.06
N SER A 233 -44.89 5.62 -42.85
CA SER A 233 -45.91 4.57 -42.92
C SER A 233 -46.11 3.80 -41.61
N SER A 234 -45.33 4.09 -40.58
CA SER A 234 -45.33 3.37 -39.31
C SER A 234 -44.74 4.24 -38.18
N ASP A 235 -44.97 3.85 -36.94
CA ASP A 235 -44.36 4.49 -35.77
C ASP A 235 -42.88 4.12 -35.58
N THR A 236 -42.24 3.52 -36.58
CA THR A 236 -40.83 3.09 -36.53
C THR A 236 -39.89 4.17 -37.06
N LEU A 237 -38.59 3.91 -36.97
CA LEU A 237 -37.55 4.77 -37.55
C LEU A 237 -36.97 4.16 -38.82
N THR A 238 -36.45 5.02 -39.68
CA THR A 238 -35.72 4.70 -40.90
C THR A 238 -34.56 5.68 -41.09
N LEU A 239 -33.79 5.48 -42.17
CA LEU A 239 -32.86 6.47 -42.70
C LEU A 239 -33.55 7.32 -43.77
N ALA A 240 -33.19 8.59 -43.87
CA ALA A 240 -33.58 9.47 -44.96
C ALA A 240 -32.39 10.32 -45.40
N SER A 241 -32.38 10.80 -46.65
CA SER A 241 -31.35 11.77 -47.06
C SER A 241 -31.41 13.00 -46.16
N CYS A 242 -30.27 13.39 -45.59
CA CYS A 242 -30.18 14.55 -44.69
C CYS A 242 -30.60 15.85 -45.39
N THR A 243 -30.44 15.97 -46.71
CA THR A 243 -30.83 17.18 -47.46
C THR A 243 -32.34 17.28 -47.70
N SER A 244 -33.06 16.16 -47.66
CA SER A 244 -34.51 16.12 -47.88
C SER A 244 -35.32 15.81 -46.61
N SER A 245 -34.66 15.37 -45.53
CA SER A 245 -35.32 15.06 -44.27
C SER A 245 -35.71 16.33 -43.53
N THR A 246 -37.00 16.45 -43.21
CA THR A 246 -37.54 17.53 -42.37
C THR A 246 -37.49 17.20 -40.87
N ALA A 247 -36.97 16.03 -40.50
CA ALA A 247 -36.86 15.62 -39.10
C ALA A 247 -35.92 16.57 -38.35
N GLN A 248 -36.38 17.05 -37.20
CA GLN A 248 -35.63 17.93 -36.30
C GLN A 248 -35.65 17.32 -34.91
N TRP A 249 -34.50 16.77 -34.52
CA TRP A 249 -34.28 16.08 -33.28
C TRP A 249 -33.68 17.01 -32.23
N THR A 250 -34.23 16.97 -31.02
CA THR A 250 -33.65 17.60 -29.84
C THR A 250 -33.45 16.57 -28.76
N LEU A 251 -32.38 16.72 -27.97
CA LEU A 251 -32.13 15.96 -26.75
C LEU A 251 -32.22 16.95 -25.59
N ASP A 252 -33.21 16.77 -24.72
CA ASP A 252 -33.39 17.65 -23.56
C ASP A 252 -32.55 17.21 -22.35
N ASN A 253 -32.47 18.08 -21.33
CA ASN A 253 -31.70 17.85 -20.12
C ASN A 253 -32.23 16.69 -19.26
N GLN A 254 -33.41 16.13 -19.59
CA GLN A 254 -33.98 14.94 -18.94
C GLN A 254 -33.67 13.65 -19.71
N GLY A 255 -32.88 13.74 -20.79
CA GLY A 255 -32.51 12.61 -21.63
C GLY A 255 -33.58 12.23 -22.64
N VAL A 256 -34.56 13.09 -22.94
CA VAL A 256 -35.63 12.77 -23.89
C VAL A 256 -35.22 13.23 -25.30
N VAL A 257 -35.21 12.29 -26.26
CA VAL A 257 -34.96 12.57 -27.68
C VAL A 257 -36.30 12.79 -28.38
N SER A 258 -36.56 14.01 -28.86
CA SER A 258 -37.84 14.40 -29.45
C SER A 258 -37.72 14.88 -30.89
N CYS A 259 -38.72 14.56 -31.71
CA CYS A 259 -38.92 15.11 -33.05
C CYS A 259 -40.38 15.58 -33.18
N GLY A 260 -40.58 16.91 -33.14
CA GLY A 260 -41.92 17.48 -33.03
C GLY A 260 -42.59 17.11 -31.71
N THR A 261 -43.79 16.53 -31.78
CA THR A 261 -44.57 16.11 -30.60
C THR A 261 -44.31 14.67 -30.15
N ARG A 262 -43.48 13.91 -30.88
CA ARG A 262 -43.17 12.50 -30.58
C ARG A 262 -41.74 12.37 -30.07
N VAL A 263 -41.49 11.33 -29.27
CA VAL A 263 -40.20 11.05 -28.65
C VAL A 263 -39.76 9.62 -28.93
N LEU A 264 -38.45 9.36 -28.90
CA LEU A 264 -37.92 8.00 -29.01
C LEU A 264 -38.35 7.15 -27.81
N ASP A 265 -38.90 5.98 -28.08
CA ASP A 265 -39.45 5.08 -27.07
C ASP A 265 -39.05 3.62 -27.37
N VAL A 266 -38.68 2.90 -26.30
CA VAL A 266 -38.41 1.46 -26.34
C VAL A 266 -39.64 0.70 -25.81
N PRO A 267 -40.37 -0.04 -26.66
CA PRO A 267 -41.49 -0.87 -26.22
C PRO A 267 -41.06 -1.89 -25.15
N TRP A 268 -41.96 -2.20 -24.22
CA TRP A 268 -41.71 -3.18 -23.14
C TRP A 268 -41.75 -4.64 -23.62
N GLU A 269 -41.98 -4.87 -24.91
CA GLU A 269 -41.99 -6.19 -25.54
C GLU A 269 -40.59 -6.83 -25.52
N HIS A 270 -40.52 -8.12 -25.16
CA HIS A 270 -39.28 -8.87 -25.15
C HIS A 270 -39.16 -9.74 -26.42
N PRO A 271 -38.01 -9.71 -27.13
CA PRO A 271 -36.78 -8.98 -26.83
C PRO A 271 -36.87 -7.48 -27.17
N ARG A 272 -36.21 -6.62 -26.37
CA ARG A 272 -36.21 -5.15 -26.53
C ARG A 272 -35.31 -4.68 -27.67
N GLN A 273 -35.66 -5.03 -28.90
CA GLN A 273 -34.88 -4.74 -30.10
C GLN A 273 -35.54 -3.70 -31.00
N HIS A 274 -36.83 -3.43 -30.80
CA HIS A 274 -37.59 -2.46 -31.59
C HIS A 274 -37.47 -1.04 -31.03
N LEU A 275 -37.44 -0.07 -31.93
CA LEU A 275 -37.38 1.35 -31.61
C LEU A 275 -38.48 2.10 -32.35
N ILE A 276 -39.28 2.87 -31.61
CA ILE A 276 -40.42 3.61 -32.15
C ILE A 276 -40.36 5.09 -31.77
N VAL A 277 -41.19 5.89 -32.42
CA VAL A 277 -41.57 7.24 -31.98
C VAL A 277 -42.94 7.19 -31.32
N TYR A 278 -43.09 7.73 -30.12
CA TYR A 278 -44.34 7.65 -29.33
C TYR A 278 -44.66 8.97 -28.61
N PRO A 279 -45.92 9.25 -28.21
CA PRO A 279 -46.22 10.41 -27.37
C PRO A 279 -45.44 10.41 -26.06
N ARG A 280 -44.98 11.59 -25.62
CA ARG A 280 -44.20 11.77 -24.38
C ARG A 280 -45.02 11.37 -23.16
N HIS A 281 -44.53 10.40 -22.38
CA HIS A 281 -45.07 9.97 -21.08
C HIS A 281 -44.03 10.01 -19.95
N GLY A 282 -42.75 10.22 -20.27
CA GLY A 282 -41.69 10.47 -19.28
C GLY A 282 -41.15 9.23 -18.58
N GLY A 283 -41.59 8.03 -18.96
CA GLY A 283 -41.07 6.76 -18.48
C GLY A 283 -39.59 6.55 -18.84
N ILE A 284 -38.90 5.67 -18.11
CA ILE A 284 -37.46 5.38 -18.31
C ILE A 284 -37.15 4.86 -19.73
N ASN A 285 -38.13 4.26 -20.41
CA ASN A 285 -38.04 3.82 -21.81
C ASN A 285 -38.09 4.95 -22.85
N GLN A 286 -38.33 6.19 -22.43
CA GLN A 286 -38.18 7.39 -23.26
C GLN A 286 -36.92 8.21 -22.93
N LYS A 287 -36.08 7.70 -22.01
CA LYS A 287 -34.86 8.36 -21.58
C LYS A 287 -33.64 7.71 -22.24
N TRP A 288 -32.74 8.58 -22.67
CA TRP A 288 -31.57 8.26 -23.45
C TRP A 288 -30.37 8.99 -22.86
N TRP A 289 -29.22 8.32 -22.89
CA TRP A 289 -27.94 8.99 -22.74
C TRP A 289 -27.32 9.21 -24.10
N ASN A 290 -26.54 10.28 -24.23
CA ASN A 290 -25.52 10.34 -25.26
C ASN A 290 -24.14 10.09 -24.63
N LEU A 291 -23.19 9.58 -25.40
CA LEU A 291 -21.88 9.18 -24.88
C LEU A 291 -21.12 10.38 -24.31
N ALA A 292 -21.28 11.56 -24.90
CA ALA A 292 -20.66 12.79 -24.42
C ALA A 292 -21.11 13.16 -22.99
N THR A 293 -22.42 13.07 -22.69
CA THR A 293 -22.95 13.34 -21.33
C THR A 293 -22.60 12.21 -20.36
N LEU A 294 -22.60 10.96 -20.80
CA LEU A 294 -22.16 9.79 -20.03
C LEU A 294 -20.69 9.91 -19.58
N THR A 295 -19.81 10.36 -20.48
CA THR A 295 -18.37 10.52 -20.20
C THR A 295 -18.11 11.65 -19.21
N MET A 296 -18.93 12.71 -19.24
CA MET A 296 -18.87 13.80 -18.24
C MET A 296 -19.39 13.40 -16.85
N GLN A 297 -20.13 12.29 -16.75
CA GLN A 297 -20.70 11.76 -15.50
C GLN A 297 -19.77 10.74 -14.81
N VAL A 298 -18.67 10.33 -15.43
CA VAL A 298 -17.62 9.54 -14.79
C VAL A 298 -16.75 10.48 -13.95
N PRO A 299 -16.68 10.33 -12.61
CA PRO A 299 -15.86 11.20 -11.79
C PRO A 299 -14.38 11.10 -12.19
N SER A 300 -13.80 12.21 -12.63
CA SER A 300 -12.35 12.33 -12.92
C SER A 300 -11.50 12.60 -11.66
N LYS A 301 -12.15 12.67 -10.49
CA LYS A 301 -11.50 12.86 -9.19
C LYS A 301 -12.22 12.00 -8.17
N SER A 302 -11.45 11.18 -7.45
CA SER A 302 -11.91 10.71 -6.15
C SER A 302 -12.16 11.96 -5.29
N PRO A 303 -13.33 12.12 -4.66
CA PRO A 303 -13.58 13.25 -3.79
C PRO A 303 -12.47 13.33 -2.72
N PRO A 304 -12.07 14.53 -2.27
CA PRO A 304 -11.12 14.64 -1.17
C PRO A 304 -11.67 13.85 0.00
N MET A 305 -10.97 12.80 0.41
CA MET A 305 -11.34 12.04 1.61
C MET A 305 -11.22 13.02 2.76
N ASN A 306 -12.36 13.38 3.37
CA ASN A 306 -12.48 14.42 4.39
C ASN A 306 -13.37 14.01 5.57
N ASN A 307 -13.80 12.74 5.59
CA ASN A 307 -14.59 12.16 6.68
C ASN A 307 -14.45 10.62 6.71
N ASP A 308 -14.86 10.03 7.83
CA ASP A 308 -14.66 8.60 8.11
C ASP A 308 -15.46 7.70 7.16
N SER A 309 -16.65 8.12 6.71
CA SER A 309 -17.46 7.35 5.77
C SER A 309 -16.78 7.23 4.40
N VAL A 310 -16.18 8.32 3.90
CA VAL A 310 -15.43 8.33 2.64
C VAL A 310 -14.14 7.50 2.77
N TYR A 311 -13.45 7.57 3.90
CA TYR A 311 -12.30 6.70 4.19
C TYR A 311 -12.69 5.22 4.17
N MET A 312 -13.77 4.84 4.86
CA MET A 312 -14.24 3.46 4.92
C MET A 312 -14.68 2.96 3.54
N LYS A 313 -15.31 3.82 2.73
CA LYS A 313 -15.62 3.52 1.32
C LYS A 313 -14.36 3.26 0.51
N GLU A 314 -13.33 4.07 0.68
CA GLU A 314 -12.07 3.92 -0.07
C GLU A 314 -11.31 2.63 0.30
N MET A 315 -11.33 2.25 1.58
CA MET A 315 -10.81 0.97 2.05
C MET A 315 -11.63 -0.21 1.52
N ALA A 316 -12.96 -0.09 1.48
CA ALA A 316 -13.82 -1.09 0.86
C ALA A 316 -13.53 -1.24 -0.65
N CYS A 317 -13.33 -0.14 -1.38
CA CYS A 317 -12.95 -0.17 -2.78
C CYS A 317 -11.62 -0.93 -3.01
N THR A 318 -10.60 -0.63 -2.20
CA THR A 318 -9.29 -1.28 -2.25
C THR A 318 -9.39 -2.78 -2.02
N LEU A 319 -10.15 -3.19 -1.00
CA LEU A 319 -10.37 -4.59 -0.67
C LEU A 319 -11.17 -5.33 -1.75
N ILE A 320 -12.24 -4.73 -2.27
CA ILE A 320 -13.06 -5.34 -3.33
C ILE A 320 -12.23 -5.61 -4.58
N ASN A 321 -11.33 -4.70 -4.95
CA ASN A 321 -10.40 -4.93 -6.05
C ASN A 321 -9.41 -6.05 -5.75
N LYS A 322 -8.81 -6.09 -4.54
CA LYS A 322 -7.91 -7.18 -4.11
C LYS A 322 -8.58 -8.56 -4.13
N LEU A 323 -9.90 -8.62 -3.90
CA LEU A 323 -10.70 -9.85 -3.90
C LEU A 323 -11.23 -10.25 -5.28
N CYS A 324 -11.05 -9.41 -6.30
CA CYS A 324 -11.48 -9.69 -7.66
C CYS A 324 -10.57 -10.74 -8.30
N ASP A 325 -11.18 -11.75 -8.95
CA ASP A 325 -10.45 -12.74 -9.72
C ASP A 325 -9.65 -12.03 -10.82
N THR A 326 -8.37 -12.41 -10.99
CA THR A 326 -7.49 -11.83 -11.99
C THR A 326 -7.98 -12.02 -13.42
N SER A 327 -8.85 -13.00 -13.67
CA SER A 327 -9.49 -13.23 -14.98
C SER A 327 -10.56 -12.19 -15.34
N GLU A 328 -11.08 -11.46 -14.35
CA GLU A 328 -12.12 -10.44 -14.52
C GLU A 328 -11.52 -9.03 -14.41
N PRO A 329 -12.03 -8.00 -15.10
CA PRO A 329 -11.58 -6.63 -14.92
C PRO A 329 -11.86 -6.13 -13.49
N PHE A 330 -11.06 -5.17 -13.01
CA PHE A 330 -11.33 -4.58 -11.70
C PHE A 330 -12.75 -4.01 -11.63
N PRO A 331 -13.54 -4.36 -10.60
CA PRO A 331 -14.90 -3.88 -10.46
C PRO A 331 -14.96 -2.38 -10.17
N ILE A 332 -13.87 -1.82 -9.63
CA ILE A 332 -13.75 -0.42 -9.25
C ILE A 332 -12.47 0.14 -9.86
N GLN A 333 -12.61 1.17 -10.70
CA GLN A 333 -11.46 1.88 -11.24
C GLN A 333 -10.81 2.76 -10.17
N ARG A 334 -9.48 2.79 -10.14
CA ARG A 334 -8.71 3.58 -9.17
C ARG A 334 -8.12 4.79 -9.87
N THR A 335 -8.14 5.94 -9.19
CA THR A 335 -7.53 7.16 -9.69
C THR A 335 -6.07 7.21 -9.24
N VAL A 336 -5.15 6.84 -10.15
CA VAL A 336 -3.70 6.83 -9.88
C VAL A 336 -2.99 8.02 -10.53
N GLU A 337 -3.71 8.89 -11.25
CA GLU A 337 -3.12 9.96 -12.06
C GLU A 337 -2.22 10.91 -11.28
N HIS A 338 -2.57 11.18 -10.02
CA HIS A 338 -1.81 12.09 -9.15
C HIS A 338 -0.77 11.36 -8.30
N PHE A 339 -1.16 10.24 -7.68
CA PHE A 339 -0.27 9.42 -6.87
C PHE A 339 -0.77 7.97 -6.81
N PRO A 340 0.09 6.95 -6.99
CA PRO A 340 1.54 7.04 -7.27
C PRO A 340 1.89 7.61 -8.65
N GLY A 341 0.91 7.92 -9.48
CA GLY A 341 1.10 8.40 -10.85
C GLY A 341 0.82 7.29 -11.87
N LYS A 342 0.49 7.68 -13.09
CA LYS A 342 0.14 6.75 -14.18
C LYS A 342 1.34 6.46 -15.08
N VAL A 343 1.54 5.19 -15.42
CA VAL A 343 2.52 4.82 -16.46
C VAL A 343 2.04 5.36 -17.82
N SER A 344 2.95 5.92 -18.60
CA SER A 344 2.61 6.41 -19.94
C SER A 344 2.06 5.28 -20.81
N SER A 345 0.96 5.53 -21.51
CA SER A 345 0.39 4.58 -22.49
C SER A 345 1.36 4.25 -23.63
N SER A 346 2.36 5.10 -23.87
CA SER A 346 3.42 4.86 -24.86
C SER A 346 4.57 3.98 -24.36
N ALA A 347 4.59 3.59 -23.08
CA ALA A 347 5.63 2.72 -22.54
C ALA A 347 5.52 1.30 -23.13
N PRO A 348 6.58 0.73 -23.73
CA PRO A 348 6.51 -0.61 -24.27
C PRO A 348 6.34 -1.63 -23.14
N ARG A 349 5.41 -2.57 -23.33
CA ARG A 349 5.30 -3.75 -22.46
C ARG A 349 6.35 -4.78 -22.88
N ILE A 350 7.16 -5.21 -21.93
CA ILE A 350 8.33 -6.05 -22.17
C ILE A 350 8.26 -7.36 -21.38
N THR A 351 9.12 -8.28 -21.80
CA THR A 351 9.54 -9.44 -21.02
C THR A 351 10.97 -9.19 -20.56
N ALA A 352 11.25 -9.45 -19.29
CA ALA A 352 12.56 -9.26 -18.69
C ALA A 352 12.98 -10.51 -17.92
N THR A 353 14.27 -10.86 -18.01
CA THR A 353 14.89 -11.90 -17.21
C THR A 353 15.69 -11.26 -16.08
N LEU A 354 15.49 -11.73 -14.85
CA LEU A 354 16.18 -11.23 -13.66
C LEU A 354 16.82 -12.40 -12.91
N THR A 355 17.94 -12.13 -12.24
CA THR A 355 18.48 -13.03 -11.20
C THR A 355 18.05 -12.52 -9.84
N LEU A 356 17.31 -13.33 -9.09
CA LEU A 356 17.05 -13.11 -7.67
C LEU A 356 18.23 -13.66 -6.87
N ASP A 357 18.85 -12.81 -6.06
CA ASP A 357 20.01 -13.16 -5.23
C ASP A 357 19.58 -13.34 -3.77
N LEU A 358 19.32 -14.59 -3.39
CA LEU A 358 19.11 -15.01 -2.00
C LEU A 358 20.36 -15.71 -1.45
N SER A 359 21.53 -15.54 -2.09
CA SER A 359 22.77 -16.22 -1.66
C SER A 359 23.27 -15.75 -0.29
N SER A 360 22.84 -14.57 0.14
CA SER A 360 22.85 -14.22 1.55
C SER A 360 21.58 -13.46 1.90
N LEU A 361 20.86 -13.98 2.88
CA LEU A 361 19.74 -13.29 3.49
C LEU A 361 20.25 -12.57 4.75
N GLY A 362 19.60 -11.47 5.10
CA GLY A 362 19.97 -10.63 6.22
C GLY A 362 19.94 -11.41 7.53
N GLN A 363 20.93 -11.15 8.38
CA GLN A 363 20.98 -11.65 9.75
C GLN A 363 19.95 -10.87 10.59
N ARG A 364 18.65 -11.21 10.47
CA ARG A 364 17.61 -10.59 11.30
C ARG A 364 17.83 -10.94 12.77
N GLU A 365 18.35 -12.13 13.05
CA GLU A 365 18.66 -12.57 14.40
C GLU A 365 19.88 -11.83 14.96
N ASN A 366 19.73 -11.27 16.16
CA ASN A 366 20.79 -10.69 17.00
C ASN A 366 21.46 -9.37 16.57
N ILE A 367 20.95 -8.68 15.56
CA ILE A 367 21.39 -7.30 15.24
C ILE A 367 20.94 -6.26 16.29
N ARG A 368 19.87 -6.56 17.04
CA ARG A 368 19.32 -5.76 18.16
C ARG A 368 19.00 -4.30 17.81
N MET A 369 18.70 -4.01 16.54
CA MET A 369 18.28 -2.71 16.01
C MET A 369 17.25 -2.91 14.88
N THR A 370 16.72 -1.84 14.29
CA THR A 370 15.84 -1.94 13.11
C THR A 370 16.69 -2.28 11.88
N ALA A 371 16.78 -3.57 11.57
CA ALA A 371 17.53 -4.04 10.41
C ALA A 371 16.80 -3.73 9.09
N PRO A 372 17.53 -3.34 8.04
CA PRO A 372 17.04 -3.42 6.68
C PRO A 372 16.49 -4.81 6.35
N LYS A 373 15.34 -4.87 5.68
CA LYS A 373 14.85 -6.12 5.11
C LYS A 373 15.55 -6.40 3.79
N ASP A 374 15.57 -7.67 3.38
CA ASP A 374 16.14 -8.11 2.11
C ASP A 374 15.20 -7.79 0.95
N TRP A 375 15.19 -6.52 0.55
CA TRP A 375 14.52 -6.05 -0.66
C TRP A 375 15.51 -5.93 -1.80
N GLN A 376 15.20 -6.57 -2.91
CA GLN A 376 15.91 -6.44 -4.17
C GLN A 376 15.15 -5.49 -5.10
N ALA A 377 15.72 -4.31 -5.34
CA ALA A 377 15.25 -3.37 -6.35
C ALA A 377 15.40 -3.99 -7.76
N THR A 378 14.51 -3.60 -8.67
CA THR A 378 14.59 -3.99 -10.09
C THR A 378 14.52 -2.75 -10.98
N ASP A 379 14.92 -2.92 -12.24
CA ASP A 379 14.74 -1.90 -13.27
C ASP A 379 13.36 -2.02 -13.97
N LEU A 380 12.36 -2.56 -13.27
CA LEU A 380 11.01 -2.82 -13.79
C LEU A 380 9.94 -2.08 -12.99
N TYR A 381 8.85 -1.76 -13.67
CA TYR A 381 7.69 -1.09 -13.10
C TYR A 381 6.41 -1.78 -13.58
N ILE A 382 5.43 -1.87 -12.69
CA ILE A 382 4.11 -2.47 -12.96
C ILE A 382 3.12 -1.35 -13.30
N PRO A 383 2.50 -1.37 -14.49
CA PRO A 383 1.38 -0.48 -14.82
C PRO A 383 0.16 -0.76 -13.93
N ASP A 384 -0.59 0.28 -13.59
CA ASP A 384 -1.85 0.16 -12.88
C ASP A 384 -2.89 -0.63 -13.71
N GLY A 385 -3.65 -1.50 -13.07
CA GLY A 385 -4.77 -2.20 -13.70
C GLY A 385 -4.39 -3.37 -14.62
N GLU A 386 -3.13 -3.52 -15.02
CA GLU A 386 -2.70 -4.53 -15.98
C GLU A 386 -2.26 -5.83 -15.31
N LEU A 387 -2.53 -6.96 -15.98
CA LEU A 387 -2.00 -8.26 -15.58
C LEU A 387 -0.50 -8.31 -15.86
N PHE A 388 0.30 -8.77 -14.92
CA PHE A 388 1.71 -9.08 -15.14
C PHE A 388 2.00 -10.50 -14.67
N GLN A 389 3.05 -11.10 -15.22
CA GLN A 389 3.42 -12.47 -14.90
C GLN A 389 4.79 -12.53 -14.25
N VAL A 390 4.92 -13.37 -13.23
CA VAL A 390 6.21 -13.75 -12.63
C VAL A 390 6.35 -15.27 -12.76
N MET A 391 7.40 -15.69 -13.45
CA MET A 391 7.67 -17.08 -13.76
C MET A 391 8.87 -17.56 -12.96
N LEU A 392 8.60 -18.34 -11.91
CA LEU A 392 9.62 -19.04 -11.16
C LEU A 392 9.90 -20.40 -11.84
N PRO A 393 11.14 -20.90 -11.84
CA PRO A 393 11.42 -22.23 -12.38
C PRO A 393 10.65 -23.34 -11.66
N ASP A 394 10.13 -24.31 -12.41
CA ASP A 394 9.34 -25.44 -11.85
C ASP A 394 10.14 -26.35 -10.91
N TRP A 395 11.47 -26.32 -10.98
CA TRP A 395 12.35 -27.10 -10.11
C TRP A 395 12.49 -26.51 -8.71
N LEU A 396 12.07 -25.25 -8.47
CA LEU A 396 12.08 -24.66 -7.13
C LEU A 396 11.10 -25.43 -6.24
N SER A 397 11.55 -25.80 -5.04
CA SER A 397 10.63 -26.35 -4.04
C SER A 397 9.63 -25.28 -3.57
N SER A 398 8.45 -25.71 -3.10
CA SER A 398 7.46 -24.79 -2.52
C SER A 398 8.02 -24.00 -1.33
N GLN A 399 8.93 -24.61 -0.55
CA GLN A 399 9.61 -23.94 0.56
C GLN A 399 10.53 -22.82 0.07
N GLN A 400 11.35 -23.08 -0.96
CA GLN A 400 12.19 -22.04 -1.56
C GLN A 400 11.37 -20.92 -2.19
N ALA A 401 10.29 -21.26 -2.90
CA ALA A 401 9.39 -20.25 -3.48
C ALA A 401 8.73 -19.38 -2.41
N SER A 402 8.38 -19.95 -1.25
CA SER A 402 7.77 -19.19 -0.13
C SER A 402 8.70 -18.17 0.52
N GLN A 403 10.01 -18.27 0.29
CA GLN A 403 10.98 -17.23 0.70
C GLN A 403 10.95 -16.00 -0.21
N ILE A 404 10.26 -16.05 -1.36
CA ILE A 404 10.20 -14.97 -2.33
C ILE A 404 8.79 -14.39 -2.31
N SER A 405 8.69 -13.07 -2.26
CA SER A 405 7.44 -12.34 -2.49
C SER A 405 7.69 -11.19 -3.45
N VAL A 406 6.63 -10.83 -4.18
CA VAL A 406 6.61 -9.68 -5.07
C VAL A 406 5.98 -8.53 -4.31
N ARG A 407 6.58 -7.35 -4.39
CA ARG A 407 6.04 -6.10 -3.87
C ARG A 407 5.97 -5.08 -5.01
N VAL A 408 4.84 -4.37 -5.09
CA VAL A 408 4.59 -3.31 -6.06
C VAL A 408 4.41 -2.01 -5.30
N GLY A 409 5.41 -1.12 -5.42
CA GLY A 409 5.50 0.12 -4.65
C GLY A 409 6.41 0.00 -3.42
N ALA A 410 7.17 1.04 -3.12
CA ALA A 410 8.09 1.04 -1.97
C ALA A 410 7.44 1.57 -0.69
N HIS A 411 6.44 2.46 -0.81
CA HIS A 411 5.74 3.12 0.30
C HIS A 411 5.19 2.11 1.32
N CYS A 412 5.44 2.31 2.62
CA CYS A 412 4.94 1.42 3.66
C CYS A 412 3.82 2.01 4.52
N ASP A 413 3.58 3.32 4.39
CA ASP A 413 2.61 4.01 5.21
C ASP A 413 1.18 3.71 4.76
N THR A 414 0.42 3.11 5.68
CA THR A 414 -1.04 3.10 5.63
C THR A 414 -1.57 4.28 6.41
N LEU A 415 -2.17 5.25 5.71
CA LEU A 415 -2.74 6.43 6.35
C LEU A 415 -4.04 6.05 7.07
N GLN A 416 -4.14 6.36 8.35
CA GLN A 416 -5.36 6.22 9.13
C GLN A 416 -6.00 7.59 9.34
N PRO A 417 -7.32 7.67 9.58
CA PRO A 417 -7.96 8.92 9.95
C PRO A 417 -7.28 9.58 11.16
N GLU A 418 -6.72 8.80 12.08
CA GLU A 418 -6.02 9.24 13.30
C GLU A 418 -4.53 9.51 13.09
N SER A 419 -3.97 9.23 11.91
CA SER A 419 -2.57 9.57 11.59
C SER A 419 -2.35 11.07 11.79
N SER A 420 -1.24 11.45 12.43
CA SER A 420 -1.01 12.85 12.85
C SER A 420 -0.90 13.82 11.67
N ASN A 421 -0.50 13.33 10.49
CA ASN A 421 -0.46 14.09 9.25
C ASN A 421 -1.78 14.06 8.44
N VAL A 422 -2.82 13.39 8.93
CA VAL A 422 -4.18 13.41 8.36
C VAL A 422 -5.00 14.47 9.09
N LYS A 423 -4.67 15.75 8.84
CA LYS A 423 -5.33 16.89 9.50
C LYS A 423 -6.74 17.10 8.95
N GLY A 424 -7.73 17.23 9.84
CA GLY A 424 -9.13 17.43 9.44
C GLY A 424 -9.65 16.32 8.54
N ARG A 425 -9.18 15.07 8.76
CA ARG A 425 -9.49 13.89 7.93
C ARG A 425 -9.13 14.05 6.45
N THR A 426 -8.21 14.95 6.10
CA THR A 426 -7.82 15.22 4.71
C THR A 426 -6.69 14.28 4.26
N PHE A 427 -6.94 13.53 3.19
CA PHE A 427 -5.94 12.66 2.56
C PHE A 427 -5.52 13.22 1.20
N LYS A 428 -4.21 13.32 0.96
CA LYS A 428 -3.59 13.74 -0.32
C LYS A 428 -3.42 12.59 -1.31
N ARG A 429 -3.52 11.35 -0.84
CA ARG A 429 -3.46 10.12 -1.65
C ARG A 429 -4.33 9.02 -1.04
N ILE A 430 -4.52 7.95 -1.80
CA ILE A 430 -5.17 6.72 -1.33
C ILE A 430 -4.42 6.20 -0.08
N PRO A 431 -5.13 5.75 0.97
CA PRO A 431 -4.49 5.44 2.26
C PRO A 431 -3.48 4.29 2.22
N ASP A 432 -3.77 3.25 1.44
CA ASP A 432 -2.91 2.08 1.21
C ASP A 432 -2.71 1.90 -0.30
N ILE A 433 -1.47 2.06 -0.77
CA ILE A 433 -1.11 2.07 -2.19
C ILE A 433 -0.11 0.97 -2.58
N THR A 434 0.31 0.14 -1.64
CA THR A 434 1.33 -0.88 -1.88
C THR A 434 0.71 -2.26 -1.81
N GLU A 435 1.09 -3.09 -2.78
CA GLU A 435 0.54 -4.44 -2.92
C GLU A 435 1.66 -5.47 -2.90
N GLU A 436 1.43 -6.56 -2.18
CA GLU A 436 2.38 -7.66 -2.06
C GLU A 436 1.70 -8.97 -2.48
N PHE A 437 2.44 -9.80 -3.20
CA PHE A 437 1.96 -11.03 -3.80
C PHE A 437 2.91 -12.17 -3.48
N GLU A 438 2.36 -13.29 -3.04
CA GLU A 438 3.10 -14.54 -2.85
C GLU A 438 3.30 -15.23 -4.19
N VAL A 439 4.49 -15.78 -4.43
CA VAL A 439 4.84 -16.51 -5.66
C VAL A 439 4.97 -18.01 -5.39
N LYS A 440 4.62 -18.80 -6.40
CA LYS A 440 4.76 -20.26 -6.43
C LYS A 440 5.67 -20.67 -7.59
N PRO A 441 6.24 -21.89 -7.58
CA PRO A 441 6.90 -22.43 -8.76
C PRO A 441 5.98 -22.38 -9.99
N GLY A 442 6.54 -22.09 -11.16
CA GLY A 442 5.79 -21.94 -12.41
C GLY A 442 5.26 -20.52 -12.64
N ILE A 443 4.15 -20.43 -13.37
CA ILE A 443 3.56 -19.17 -13.84
C ILE A 443 2.64 -18.58 -12.77
N ASN A 444 2.95 -17.37 -12.33
CA ASN A 444 2.11 -16.58 -11.43
C ASN A 444 1.52 -15.39 -12.19
N ASN A 445 0.20 -15.22 -12.13
CA ASN A 445 -0.51 -14.09 -12.74
C ASN A 445 -0.96 -13.14 -11.63
N PHE A 446 -0.56 -11.88 -11.72
CA PHE A 446 -0.88 -10.85 -10.75
C PHE A 446 -1.41 -9.61 -11.43
N ARG A 447 -2.06 -8.74 -10.67
CA ARG A 447 -2.51 -7.43 -11.11
C ARG A 447 -2.41 -6.47 -9.95
N SER A 448 -1.76 -5.33 -10.18
CA SER A 448 -1.76 -4.23 -9.20
C SER A 448 -2.79 -3.19 -9.59
N GLN A 449 -3.57 -2.68 -8.63
CA GLN A 449 -4.54 -1.64 -8.88
C GLN A 449 -3.93 -0.23 -8.87
N PHE A 450 -2.72 -0.08 -8.33
CA PHE A 450 -2.04 1.21 -8.21
C PHE A 450 -0.83 1.33 -9.13
N GLY A 451 -0.22 0.20 -9.51
CA GLY A 451 1.07 0.19 -10.17
C GLY A 451 2.20 0.64 -9.23
N GLY A 452 3.44 0.49 -9.65
CA GLY A 452 4.59 0.77 -8.78
C GLY A 452 5.88 0.14 -9.27
N ASN A 453 7.00 0.52 -8.65
CA ASN A 453 8.27 -0.19 -8.85
C ASN A 453 8.10 -1.66 -8.45
N LEU A 454 8.63 -2.56 -9.27
CA LEU A 454 8.67 -3.99 -8.94
C LEU A 454 9.84 -4.27 -8.01
N ILE A 455 9.55 -4.81 -6.83
CA ILE A 455 10.53 -5.16 -5.80
C ILE A 455 10.33 -6.63 -5.46
N PHE A 456 11.42 -7.38 -5.33
CA PHE A 456 11.37 -8.71 -4.74
C PHE A 456 11.79 -8.61 -3.27
N THR A 457 11.02 -9.23 -2.38
CA THR A 457 11.30 -9.26 -0.96
C THR A 457 11.61 -10.69 -0.55
N PHE A 458 12.59 -10.86 0.33
CA PHE A 458 13.01 -12.17 0.79
C PHE A 458 12.77 -12.39 2.28
N GLU A 459 12.32 -13.60 2.60
CA GLU A 459 12.24 -14.13 3.95
C GLU A 459 13.39 -15.11 4.21
N GLU A 460 13.82 -15.19 5.46
CA GLU A 460 14.93 -16.04 5.89
C GLU A 460 14.67 -17.53 5.59
N GLY A 461 15.72 -18.25 5.21
CA GLY A 461 15.63 -19.66 4.85
C GLY A 461 16.85 -20.16 4.10
N SER A 462 16.64 -21.01 3.11
CA SER A 462 17.69 -21.54 2.25
C SER A 462 18.34 -20.44 1.39
N HIS A 463 19.66 -20.54 1.20
CA HIS A 463 20.41 -19.59 0.38
C HIS A 463 20.59 -20.11 -1.03
N PHE A 464 20.14 -19.35 -2.03
CA PHE A 464 20.24 -19.74 -3.43
C PHE A 464 20.11 -18.53 -4.36
N ASN A 465 20.50 -18.69 -5.62
CA ASN A 465 20.19 -17.74 -6.68
C ASN A 465 19.21 -18.39 -7.65
N VAL A 466 18.30 -17.59 -8.21
CA VAL A 466 17.37 -18.10 -9.23
C VAL A 466 17.13 -17.09 -10.34
N ASN A 467 17.19 -17.56 -11.58
CA ASN A 467 16.78 -16.77 -12.73
C ASN A 467 15.28 -16.91 -12.93
N ILE A 468 14.61 -15.78 -13.11
CA ILE A 468 13.17 -15.69 -13.29
C ILE A 468 12.85 -14.90 -14.56
N GLU A 469 11.64 -15.07 -15.06
CA GLU A 469 11.11 -14.26 -16.16
C GLU A 469 9.89 -13.47 -15.69
N VAL A 470 9.82 -12.19 -16.06
CA VAL A 470 8.70 -11.30 -15.74
C VAL A 470 8.12 -10.75 -17.04
N LYS A 471 6.79 -10.82 -17.23
CA LYS A 471 6.10 -10.37 -18.45
C LYS A 471 5.05 -9.30 -18.20
N ASN A 472 4.77 -8.56 -19.27
CA ASN A 472 3.81 -7.46 -19.32
C ASN A 472 4.12 -6.37 -18.29
N VAL A 473 5.40 -6.02 -18.20
CA VAL A 473 5.93 -4.96 -17.34
C VAL A 473 6.53 -3.85 -18.20
N VAL A 474 6.86 -2.72 -17.62
CA VAL A 474 7.60 -1.66 -18.31
C VAL A 474 8.97 -1.48 -17.68
N ARG A 475 9.91 -0.94 -18.45
CA ARG A 475 11.22 -0.54 -17.93
C ARG A 475 11.04 0.63 -16.96
N GLY A 476 11.47 0.44 -15.71
CA GLY A 476 11.55 1.50 -14.71
C GLY A 476 12.79 2.37 -14.88
N LEU A 477 12.82 3.52 -14.20
CA LEU A 477 14.00 4.37 -14.11
C LEU A 477 14.82 3.97 -12.90
N HIS A 478 15.93 3.29 -13.15
CA HIS A 478 16.80 2.78 -12.10
C HIS A 478 18.25 3.20 -12.38
N TYR A 479 18.81 4.00 -11.47
CA TYR A 479 20.23 4.36 -11.47
C TYR A 479 20.96 3.54 -10.42
N ILE A 480 22.05 2.85 -10.80
CA ILE A 480 22.88 2.10 -9.86
C ILE A 480 24.29 2.68 -9.88
N LEU A 481 24.74 3.15 -8.72
CA LEU A 481 26.05 3.75 -8.52
C LEU A 481 27.17 2.81 -9.04
N GLY A 482 28.02 3.33 -9.91
CA GLY A 482 29.13 2.59 -10.52
C GLY A 482 28.73 1.55 -11.59
N LYS A 483 27.44 1.38 -11.89
CA LYS A 483 26.96 0.52 -12.99
C LYS A 483 26.28 1.30 -14.10
N THR A 484 25.44 2.29 -13.76
CA THR A 484 24.74 3.12 -14.74
C THR A 484 25.67 4.24 -15.23
N SER A 485 25.95 4.26 -16.53
CA SER A 485 26.78 5.32 -17.12
C SER A 485 26.04 6.66 -17.17
N LYS A 486 26.79 7.77 -17.24
CA LYS A 486 26.21 9.11 -17.37
C LYS A 486 25.37 9.25 -18.64
N GLU A 487 25.89 8.74 -19.76
CA GLU A 487 25.22 8.79 -21.06
C GLU A 487 23.93 7.96 -21.05
N GLU A 488 23.96 6.79 -20.39
CA GLU A 488 22.75 5.98 -20.20
C GLU A 488 21.72 6.74 -19.36
N TRP A 489 22.14 7.33 -18.24
CA TRP A 489 21.26 8.09 -17.35
C TRP A 489 20.59 9.26 -18.05
N GLU A 490 21.37 10.09 -18.75
CA GLU A 490 20.85 11.23 -19.52
C GLU A 490 19.85 10.77 -20.58
N ARG A 491 20.14 9.66 -21.28
CA ARG A 491 19.23 9.09 -22.29
C ARG A 491 17.92 8.61 -21.68
N VAL A 492 17.94 7.88 -20.56
CA VAL A 492 16.72 7.31 -19.96
C VAL A 492 15.91 8.35 -19.19
N ARG A 493 16.54 9.40 -18.68
CA ARG A 493 15.88 10.50 -18.00
C ARG A 493 14.89 11.20 -18.92
N ASP A 494 15.32 11.60 -20.12
CA ASP A 494 14.55 12.54 -20.94
C ASP A 494 13.36 11.89 -21.69
N ILE A 495 13.37 10.56 -21.84
CA ILE A 495 12.30 9.79 -22.53
C ILE A 495 11.45 8.97 -21.57
N HIS A 496 11.59 9.20 -20.27
CA HIS A 496 11.04 8.36 -19.22
C HIS A 496 9.50 8.27 -19.27
N LYS A 497 8.98 7.11 -18.84
CA LYS A 497 7.57 6.74 -19.00
C LYS A 497 6.90 6.25 -17.72
N VAL A 498 7.59 6.24 -16.58
CA VAL A 498 7.01 5.80 -15.29
C VAL A 498 6.96 6.94 -14.26
N PRO A 499 6.16 6.80 -13.18
CA PRO A 499 6.01 7.87 -12.19
C PRO A 499 7.15 8.02 -11.19
N HIS A 500 7.82 6.93 -10.81
CA HIS A 500 8.84 6.91 -9.76
C HIS A 500 10.15 6.28 -10.25
N ALA A 501 11.26 6.81 -9.75
CA ALA A 501 12.61 6.34 -10.01
C ALA A 501 13.23 5.71 -8.77
N MET A 502 14.18 4.81 -9.00
CA MET A 502 15.04 4.22 -7.98
C MET A 502 16.49 4.68 -8.20
N LEU A 503 17.12 5.16 -7.13
CA LEU A 503 18.54 5.49 -7.11
C LEU A 503 19.22 4.59 -6.07
N GLU A 504 20.08 3.68 -6.52
CA GLU A 504 20.69 2.64 -5.70
C GLU A 504 22.19 2.93 -5.49
N GLY A 505 22.56 3.24 -4.24
CA GLY A 505 23.94 3.35 -3.77
C GLY A 505 24.46 2.01 -3.27
N LYS A 506 25.60 2.01 -2.57
CA LYS A 506 26.17 0.80 -1.95
C LYS A 506 25.32 0.31 -0.77
N SER A 507 24.85 1.22 0.06
CA SER A 507 24.17 0.93 1.33
C SER A 507 22.77 1.56 1.41
N VAL A 508 22.33 2.25 0.36
CA VAL A 508 21.05 2.99 0.32
C VAL A 508 20.29 2.74 -0.99
N VAL A 509 18.96 2.80 -0.93
CA VAL A 509 18.06 2.92 -2.08
C VAL A 509 17.13 4.11 -1.84
N LEU A 510 17.06 5.04 -2.79
CA LEU A 510 16.11 6.15 -2.78
C LEU A 510 14.98 5.84 -3.77
N VAL A 511 13.72 6.03 -3.33
CA VAL A 511 12.55 5.96 -4.20
C VAL A 511 11.90 7.33 -4.26
N VAL A 512 11.93 7.94 -5.43
CA VAL A 512 11.61 9.35 -5.63
C VAL A 512 10.66 9.52 -6.81
N PRO A 513 9.76 10.52 -6.81
CA PRO A 513 8.95 10.82 -7.97
C PRO A 513 9.84 11.30 -9.12
N TYR A 514 9.39 11.08 -10.35
CA TYR A 514 10.13 11.48 -11.55
C TYR A 514 10.42 12.99 -11.60
N SER A 515 9.57 13.83 -10.99
CA SER A 515 9.81 15.27 -10.88
C SER A 515 11.13 15.60 -10.18
N SER A 516 11.50 14.84 -9.13
CA SER A 516 12.75 15.04 -8.38
C SER A 516 13.99 14.71 -9.23
N ILE A 517 13.83 13.84 -10.24
CA ILE A 517 14.91 13.48 -11.16
C ILE A 517 15.24 14.62 -12.13
N LEU A 518 14.28 15.46 -12.50
CA LEU A 518 14.50 16.56 -13.44
C LEU A 518 15.53 17.57 -12.93
N ALA A 519 15.61 17.74 -11.60
CA ALA A 519 16.58 18.61 -10.95
C ALA A 519 17.93 17.90 -10.65
N LEU A 520 18.00 16.57 -10.78
CA LEU A 520 19.17 15.78 -10.41
C LEU A 520 20.22 15.77 -11.52
N THR A 521 21.31 16.52 -11.30
CA THR A 521 22.42 16.64 -12.26
C THR A 521 23.57 15.67 -12.02
N ASN A 522 23.80 15.26 -10.76
CA ASN A 522 24.91 14.39 -10.38
C ASN A 522 24.45 13.29 -9.39
N PRO A 523 23.87 12.19 -9.90
CA PRO A 523 23.40 11.08 -9.06
C PRO A 523 24.55 10.38 -8.30
N ASP A 524 25.75 10.29 -8.89
CA ASP A 524 26.92 9.70 -8.21
C ASP A 524 27.27 10.45 -6.93
N GLN A 525 27.38 11.78 -7.03
CA GLN A 525 27.69 12.60 -5.87
C GLN A 525 26.61 12.45 -4.79
N LEU A 526 25.32 12.46 -5.17
CA LEU A 526 24.22 12.31 -4.23
C LEU A 526 24.29 10.97 -3.48
N LEU A 527 24.44 9.86 -4.20
CA LEU A 527 24.46 8.53 -3.61
C LEU A 527 25.71 8.31 -2.74
N HIS A 528 26.86 8.86 -3.12
CA HIS A 528 28.05 8.85 -2.25
C HIS A 528 27.83 9.58 -0.93
N ARG A 529 27.06 10.68 -0.91
CA ARG A 529 26.73 11.39 0.33
C ARG A 529 25.85 10.53 1.24
N TYR A 530 24.80 9.93 0.71
CA TYR A 530 23.97 9.02 1.51
C TYR A 530 24.75 7.80 2.00
N ASP A 531 25.58 7.17 1.15
CA ASP A 531 26.42 6.04 1.55
C ASP A 531 27.41 6.44 2.67
N GLN A 532 27.95 7.66 2.63
CA GLN A 532 28.81 8.20 3.69
C GLN A 532 28.05 8.32 5.02
N ILE A 533 26.80 8.78 5.00
CA ILE A 533 25.97 8.88 6.22
C ILE A 533 25.68 7.49 6.78
N ILE A 534 25.25 6.54 5.95
CA ILE A 534 25.00 5.17 6.40
C ILE A 534 26.29 4.54 6.94
N HIS A 535 27.45 4.83 6.36
CA HIS A 535 28.74 4.38 6.89
C HIS A 535 29.03 4.95 8.29
N LEU A 536 28.79 6.24 8.54
CA LEU A 536 28.99 6.84 9.86
C LEU A 536 28.01 6.30 10.91
N LEU A 537 26.77 6.02 10.52
CA LEU A 537 25.80 5.34 11.39
C LEU A 537 26.28 3.94 11.77
N ASN A 538 26.78 3.18 10.80
CA ASN A 538 27.36 1.86 11.05
C ASN A 538 28.59 1.94 11.96
N ASP A 539 29.46 2.94 11.77
CA ASP A 539 30.65 3.15 12.60
C ASP A 539 30.27 3.40 14.06
N LEU A 540 29.32 4.32 14.34
CA LEU A 540 28.91 4.57 15.72
C LEU A 540 28.16 3.37 16.33
N ALA A 541 27.41 2.63 15.52
CA ALA A 541 26.82 1.36 15.94
C ALA A 541 27.88 0.29 16.21
N GLY A 542 29.16 0.55 15.96
CA GLY A 542 30.28 -0.32 16.29
C GLY A 542 30.42 -1.51 15.35
N PHE A 543 29.86 -1.44 14.13
CA PHE A 543 30.16 -2.43 13.10
C PHE A 543 31.59 -2.24 12.57
N GLY A 544 32.23 -3.34 12.16
CA GLY A 544 33.59 -3.35 11.64
C GLY A 544 33.91 -4.65 10.93
N ASP A 545 35.18 -4.90 10.61
CA ASP A 545 35.57 -6.05 9.78
C ASP A 545 35.18 -7.41 10.36
N ASN A 546 35.19 -7.54 11.69
CA ASN A 546 34.85 -8.78 12.40
C ASN A 546 33.35 -8.89 12.77
N ASP A 547 32.60 -7.80 12.63
CA ASP A 547 31.16 -7.71 12.91
C ASP A 547 30.56 -6.74 11.86
N PRO A 548 30.40 -7.20 10.61
CA PRO A 548 30.00 -6.33 9.51
C PRO A 548 28.54 -5.88 9.67
N PRO A 549 28.16 -4.73 9.09
CA PRO A 549 26.77 -4.30 9.09
C PRO A 549 25.90 -5.26 8.27
N PRO A 550 24.56 -5.21 8.44
CA PRO A 550 23.65 -5.98 7.61
C PRO A 550 23.89 -5.71 6.14
N ARG A 551 23.79 -6.75 5.31
CA ARG A 551 23.93 -6.60 3.86
C ARG A 551 22.78 -5.78 3.25
N GLY A 552 21.59 -5.87 3.83
CA GLY A 552 20.43 -5.12 3.37
C GLY A 552 20.69 -3.61 3.35
N LYS A 553 20.18 -2.92 2.32
CA LYS A 553 20.35 -1.48 2.15
C LYS A 553 19.29 -0.73 2.93
N GLN A 554 19.59 0.46 3.44
CA GLN A 554 18.56 1.36 3.96
C GLN A 554 17.71 1.88 2.79
N TRP A 555 16.39 1.94 2.94
CA TRP A 555 15.49 2.48 1.92
C TRP A 555 14.90 3.79 2.41
N LEU A 556 14.98 4.84 1.59
CA LEU A 556 14.33 6.13 1.84
C LEU A 556 13.31 6.36 0.73
N VAL A 557 12.07 6.69 1.10
CA VAL A 557 10.95 6.83 0.17
C VAL A 557 10.31 8.20 0.31
N GLU A 558 10.21 8.93 -0.79
CA GLU A 558 9.43 10.17 -0.87
C GLU A 558 7.95 9.87 -1.04
N ASP A 559 7.11 10.51 -0.22
CA ASP A 559 5.67 10.40 -0.27
C ASP A 559 5.02 11.79 -0.21
N VAL A 560 3.92 11.98 -0.95
CA VAL A 560 3.12 13.21 -0.88
C VAL A 560 2.44 13.39 0.49
N GLN A 561 2.22 12.28 1.22
CA GLN A 561 1.71 12.29 2.58
C GLN A 561 2.14 11.02 3.33
N ILE A 562 2.98 11.21 4.35
CA ILE A 562 3.35 10.20 5.34
C ILE A 562 2.41 10.29 6.55
N SER A 563 2.40 9.27 7.41
CA SER A 563 1.51 9.12 8.56
C SER A 563 1.82 10.08 9.71
N ALA A 564 3.09 10.44 9.91
CA ALA A 564 3.53 11.33 10.97
C ALA A 564 4.81 12.10 10.64
N GLY A 565 4.95 13.31 11.19
CA GLY A 565 6.18 14.11 11.09
C GLY A 565 6.45 14.68 9.69
N SER A 566 7.62 15.30 9.52
CA SER A 566 8.14 15.71 8.20
C SER A 566 8.96 14.61 7.53
N ALA A 567 9.55 13.74 8.35
CA ALA A 567 10.09 12.43 8.00
C ALA A 567 9.90 11.50 9.21
N HIS A 568 9.99 10.18 9.02
CA HIS A 568 10.11 9.24 10.12
C HIS A 568 10.97 8.04 9.77
N ALA A 569 11.63 7.50 10.80
CA ALA A 569 12.39 6.27 10.77
C ALA A 569 11.56 5.01 10.46
N GLY A 570 12.25 3.90 10.25
CA GLY A 570 11.67 2.60 9.91
C GLY A 570 12.32 1.99 8.67
N PHE A 571 11.73 0.91 8.19
CA PHE A 571 12.11 0.30 6.93
C PHE A 571 10.89 0.18 6.00
N PRO A 572 10.83 1.00 4.93
CA PRO A 572 11.69 2.15 4.62
C PRO A 572 11.55 3.31 5.62
N ALA A 573 12.53 4.22 5.61
CA ALA A 573 12.38 5.55 6.19
C ALA A 573 11.57 6.43 5.21
N MET A 574 10.59 7.16 5.73
CA MET A 574 9.62 7.88 4.91
C MET A 574 9.86 9.39 5.01
N PHE A 575 9.87 10.08 3.87
CA PHE A 575 10.09 11.53 3.78
C PHE A 575 8.91 12.18 3.08
N CYS A 576 8.33 13.20 3.71
CA CYS A 576 7.23 13.94 3.13
C CYS A 576 7.75 14.99 2.14
N GLN A 577 7.27 14.94 0.89
CA GLN A 577 7.67 15.85 -0.19
C GLN A 577 7.37 17.34 0.11
N GLU A 578 6.51 17.61 1.08
CA GLU A 578 6.24 18.99 1.54
C GLU A 578 7.46 19.63 2.22
N TYR A 579 8.37 18.82 2.78
CA TYR A 579 9.51 19.31 3.58
C TYR A 579 10.87 18.93 3.00
N TYR A 580 10.96 17.76 2.35
CA TYR A 580 12.24 17.21 1.88
C TYR A 580 12.15 16.66 0.46
N GLU A 581 13.19 16.92 -0.31
CA GLU A 581 13.47 16.27 -1.59
C GLU A 581 14.75 15.43 -1.40
N LEU A 582 14.66 14.09 -1.49
CA LEU A 582 15.80 13.18 -1.38
C LEU A 582 16.80 13.34 -2.52
N CYS A 583 16.38 13.90 -3.65
CA CYS A 583 17.30 14.24 -4.75
C CYS A 583 18.08 15.56 -4.52
N CYS A 584 17.73 16.34 -3.49
CA CYS A 584 18.49 17.54 -3.14
C CYS A 584 19.85 17.14 -2.54
N PRO A 585 20.97 17.69 -3.05
CA PRO A 585 22.31 17.34 -2.55
C PRO A 585 22.52 17.64 -1.06
N ASP A 586 21.74 18.55 -0.47
CA ASP A 586 21.88 18.96 0.93
C ASP A 586 21.10 18.05 1.90
N THR A 587 20.05 17.38 1.44
CA THR A 587 19.22 16.46 2.26
C THR A 587 20.03 15.37 2.97
N PRO A 588 21.02 14.68 2.35
CA PRO A 588 21.90 13.75 3.07
C PRO A 588 22.60 14.37 4.29
N TYR A 589 22.89 15.67 4.25
CA TYR A 589 23.60 16.39 5.32
C TYR A 589 22.67 17.19 6.24
N ASP A 590 21.36 16.99 6.12
CA ASP A 590 20.40 17.57 7.04
C ASP A 590 20.33 16.77 8.35
N TRP A 591 20.17 17.46 9.48
CA TRP A 591 20.06 16.85 10.79
C TRP A 591 18.91 15.83 10.87
N VAL A 592 17.78 16.11 10.22
CA VAL A 592 16.61 15.23 10.20
C VAL A 592 16.93 13.92 9.51
N THR A 593 17.68 13.94 8.41
CA THR A 593 18.14 12.70 7.76
C THR A 593 18.97 11.84 8.70
N TRP A 594 19.91 12.44 9.44
CA TRP A 594 20.74 11.72 10.40
C TRP A 594 19.94 11.19 11.59
N HIS A 595 18.99 11.99 12.07
CA HIS A 595 18.11 11.67 13.17
C HIS A 595 17.19 10.49 12.81
N GLU A 596 16.45 10.58 11.71
CA GLU A 596 15.52 9.51 11.31
C GLU A 596 16.25 8.21 10.97
N LEU A 597 17.39 8.27 10.28
CA LEU A 597 18.17 7.07 10.04
C LEU A 597 18.80 6.54 11.33
N GLY A 598 19.25 7.42 12.24
CA GLY A 598 19.80 7.06 13.54
C GLY A 598 18.84 6.24 14.41
N HIS A 599 17.53 6.49 14.32
CA HIS A 599 16.52 5.69 14.99
C HIS A 599 16.59 4.21 14.59
N ASN A 600 16.95 3.91 13.33
CA ASN A 600 17.11 2.52 12.88
C ASN A 600 18.31 1.81 13.56
N PHE A 601 19.30 2.57 14.04
CA PHE A 601 20.51 2.04 14.70
C PHE A 601 20.41 1.99 16.23
N GLN A 602 19.32 2.49 16.81
CA GLN A 602 19.10 2.39 18.25
C GLN A 602 18.88 0.94 18.68
N GLN A 603 19.39 0.59 19.85
CA GLN A 603 19.13 -0.68 20.51
C GLN A 603 17.97 -0.50 21.49
N GLY A 604 16.81 -0.15 20.92
CA GLY A 604 15.65 0.44 21.59
C GLY A 604 15.31 -0.19 22.93
N ASN A 605 14.73 -1.40 22.90
CA ASN A 605 14.27 -2.11 24.11
C ASN A 605 15.41 -2.60 25.01
N PHE A 606 16.66 -2.54 24.58
CA PHE A 606 17.79 -3.06 25.35
C PHE A 606 18.33 -2.01 26.30
N TRP A 607 18.59 -0.81 25.78
CA TRP A 607 19.06 0.30 26.62
C TRP A 607 18.66 1.67 26.10
N SER A 608 18.63 1.87 24.78
CA SER A 608 18.55 3.22 24.20
C SER A 608 17.27 3.97 24.61
N TYR A 609 16.11 3.29 24.63
CA TYR A 609 14.84 3.93 25.02
C TYR A 609 14.80 4.30 26.51
N ARG A 610 15.54 3.59 27.38
CA ARG A 610 15.63 3.91 28.81
C ARG A 610 16.36 5.22 29.07
N TYR A 611 17.25 5.61 28.16
CA TYR A 611 17.96 6.90 28.16
C TYR A 611 17.29 7.95 27.23
N GLY A 612 16.08 7.67 26.74
CA GLY A 612 15.31 8.53 25.86
C GLY A 612 15.50 8.19 24.37
N SER A 613 14.42 7.83 23.67
CA SER A 613 14.47 7.55 22.23
C SER A 613 14.95 8.76 21.43
N GLU A 614 14.38 9.94 21.71
CA GLU A 614 14.75 11.22 21.09
C GLU A 614 16.10 11.78 21.59
N SER A 615 16.66 11.21 22.65
CA SER A 615 17.99 11.57 23.16
C SER A 615 19.05 10.72 22.51
N THR A 616 18.95 9.40 22.67
CA THR A 616 19.99 8.47 22.21
C THR A 616 20.12 8.40 20.69
N VAL A 617 19.06 8.68 19.93
CA VAL A 617 19.14 8.85 18.48
C VAL A 617 20.11 9.98 18.10
N ASN A 618 20.12 11.06 18.87
CA ASN A 618 20.96 12.21 18.60
C ASN A 618 22.43 12.00 18.99
N LEU A 619 22.80 10.86 19.60
CA LEU A 619 24.21 10.43 19.64
C LEU A 619 24.74 10.20 18.21
N PHE A 620 23.93 9.57 17.35
CA PHE A 620 24.28 9.37 15.94
C PHE A 620 24.35 10.71 15.18
N SER A 621 23.35 11.58 15.36
CA SER A 621 23.34 12.90 14.72
C SER A 621 24.51 13.77 15.15
N LEU A 622 24.85 13.82 16.45
CA LEU A 622 26.02 14.54 16.94
C LEU A 622 27.32 13.92 16.46
N TYR A 623 27.43 12.59 16.41
CA TYR A 623 28.62 11.92 15.89
C TYR A 623 28.87 12.28 14.42
N ILE A 624 27.83 12.29 13.59
CA ILE A 624 27.91 12.71 12.19
C ILE A 624 28.31 14.18 12.09
N GLN A 625 27.66 15.05 12.86
CA GLN A 625 27.95 16.48 12.89
C GLN A 625 29.41 16.76 13.32
N GLU A 626 29.88 16.12 14.39
CA GLU A 626 31.24 16.26 14.89
C GLU A 626 32.25 15.70 13.89
N THR A 627 31.93 14.58 13.23
CA THR A 627 32.85 13.93 12.29
C THR A 627 33.01 14.74 11.01
N LEU A 628 31.90 15.18 10.41
CA LEU A 628 31.87 15.87 9.12
C LEU A 628 32.13 17.37 9.24
N LEU A 629 31.50 18.03 10.22
CA LEU A 629 31.46 19.49 10.32
C LEU A 629 32.36 20.05 11.43
N LYS A 630 32.91 19.19 12.31
CA LYS A 630 33.65 19.60 13.52
C LYS A 630 32.83 20.53 14.43
N GLU A 631 31.50 20.39 14.39
CA GLU A 631 30.55 21.14 15.22
C GLU A 631 29.89 20.22 16.27
N ASP A 632 29.43 20.83 17.37
CA ASP A 632 28.59 20.22 18.40
C ASP A 632 27.38 21.13 18.63
N ARG A 633 26.19 20.66 18.24
CA ARG A 633 24.94 21.41 18.38
C ARG A 633 24.61 21.76 19.83
N LEU A 634 24.89 20.87 20.79
CA LEU A 634 24.66 21.15 22.21
C LEU A 634 25.54 22.31 22.68
N ARG A 635 26.80 22.35 22.23
CA ARG A 635 27.72 23.45 22.54
C ARG A 635 27.27 24.76 21.88
N LYS A 636 26.89 24.71 20.60
CA LYS A 636 26.40 25.88 19.83
C LYS A 636 25.15 26.50 20.44
N GLU A 637 24.25 25.68 20.99
CA GLU A 637 23.00 26.12 21.63
C GLU A 637 23.15 26.39 23.14
N ASN A 638 24.39 26.36 23.67
CA ASN A 638 24.73 26.53 25.09
C ASN A 638 23.92 25.60 26.03
N ARG A 639 23.68 24.36 25.61
CA ARG A 639 22.86 23.40 26.36
C ARG A 639 23.61 22.79 27.55
N TYR A 640 24.90 22.49 27.41
CA TYR A 640 25.70 21.95 28.53
C TYR A 640 25.62 22.83 29.78
N THR A 641 25.94 24.13 29.66
CA THR A 641 25.89 25.06 30.79
C THR A 641 24.49 25.20 31.38
N LYS A 642 23.46 25.37 30.53
CA LYS A 642 22.07 25.53 30.98
C LYS A 642 21.58 24.31 31.76
N THR A 643 21.77 23.13 31.19
CA THR A 643 21.36 21.87 31.80
C THR A 643 22.15 21.59 33.08
N ALA A 644 23.43 21.93 33.12
CA ALA A 644 24.23 21.80 34.35
C ALA A 644 23.65 22.63 35.50
N THR A 645 23.26 23.88 35.24
CA THR A 645 22.59 24.76 36.21
C THR A 645 21.26 24.18 36.67
N GLU A 646 20.42 23.70 35.76
CA GLU A 646 19.13 23.11 36.11
C GLU A 646 19.27 21.85 36.98
N VAL A 647 20.29 21.01 36.72
CA VAL A 647 20.61 19.85 37.57
C VAL A 647 21.09 20.28 38.95
N ASP A 648 21.91 21.35 39.06
CA ASP A 648 22.30 21.91 40.36
C ASP A 648 21.09 22.45 41.15
N GLU A 649 20.05 22.91 40.45
CA GLU A 649 18.78 23.40 41.01
C GLU A 649 17.76 22.29 41.29
N GLY A 650 18.10 21.02 40.98
CA GLY A 650 17.31 19.84 41.34
C GLY A 650 16.64 19.11 40.18
N LEU A 651 16.91 19.44 38.92
CA LEU A 651 16.43 18.68 37.76
C LEU A 651 16.96 17.23 37.83
N THR A 652 16.05 16.26 37.81
CA THR A 652 16.40 14.84 37.74
C THR A 652 16.40 14.31 36.31
N PHE A 653 17.12 13.21 36.06
CA PHE A 653 17.14 12.54 34.76
C PHE A 653 15.74 12.12 34.30
N GLN A 654 14.85 11.77 35.22
CA GLN A 654 13.49 11.34 34.88
C GLN A 654 12.66 12.53 34.33
N GLU A 655 12.83 13.72 34.90
CA GLU A 655 12.13 14.97 34.51
C GLU A 655 12.74 15.63 33.26
N ALA A 656 14.01 15.34 32.97
CA ALA A 656 14.74 15.91 31.85
C ALA A 656 14.08 15.63 30.48
N ASP A 657 14.10 16.64 29.61
CA ASP A 657 13.71 16.55 28.21
C ASP A 657 14.72 15.76 27.37
N CYS A 658 14.45 15.61 26.06
CA CYS A 658 15.31 14.80 25.21
C CYS A 658 16.73 15.37 25.06
N TRP A 659 16.89 16.70 25.04
CA TRP A 659 18.18 17.36 24.89
C TRP A 659 18.98 17.33 26.19
N GLN A 660 18.33 17.53 27.34
CA GLN A 660 18.96 17.42 28.66
C GLN A 660 19.44 15.98 28.93
N LYS A 661 18.65 14.96 28.57
CA LYS A 661 19.09 13.56 28.62
C LYS A 661 20.26 13.25 27.69
N LEU A 662 20.33 13.92 26.53
CA LEU A 662 21.48 13.83 25.64
C LEU A 662 22.73 14.51 26.24
N VAL A 663 22.55 15.63 26.96
CA VAL A 663 23.63 16.28 27.72
C VAL A 663 24.23 15.31 28.75
N PHE A 664 23.42 14.60 29.55
CA PHE A 664 23.90 13.57 30.48
C PHE A 664 24.87 12.57 29.80
N LEU A 665 24.47 12.05 28.64
CA LEU A 665 25.28 11.11 27.87
C LEU A 665 26.59 11.77 27.39
N MET A 666 26.48 12.95 26.79
CA MET A 666 27.62 13.67 26.21
C MET A 666 28.61 14.21 27.25
N GLU A 667 28.18 14.51 28.47
CA GLU A 667 29.07 14.89 29.59
C GLU A 667 30.07 13.76 29.90
N ILE A 668 29.60 12.51 29.93
CA ILE A 668 30.48 11.33 30.10
C ILE A 668 31.51 11.28 28.96
N LYS A 669 31.07 11.44 27.70
CA LYS A 669 31.96 11.39 26.52
C LYS A 669 33.08 12.42 26.64
N HIS A 670 32.73 13.66 26.99
CA HIS A 670 33.67 14.77 27.06
C HIS A 670 34.58 14.73 28.29
N ALA A 671 34.12 14.16 29.41
CA ALA A 671 34.95 13.95 30.59
C ALA A 671 36.06 12.90 30.34
N TYR A 672 35.83 11.95 29.43
CA TYR A 672 36.77 10.87 29.08
C TYR A 672 37.14 10.89 27.60
N PRO A 673 37.85 11.95 27.12
CA PRO A 673 38.08 12.17 25.69
C PRO A 673 38.97 11.10 25.03
N LYS A 674 39.76 10.34 25.81
CA LYS A 674 40.53 9.20 25.31
C LYS A 674 39.63 8.06 24.83
N CYS A 675 38.48 7.86 25.47
CA CYS A 675 37.48 6.90 25.05
C CYS A 675 36.55 7.53 24.00
N GLY A 676 36.06 8.75 24.26
CA GLY A 676 35.24 9.50 23.32
C GLY A 676 34.04 8.68 22.82
N TRP A 677 33.86 8.60 21.50
CA TRP A 677 32.78 7.82 20.88
C TRP A 677 32.92 6.31 21.02
N GLU A 678 34.11 5.80 21.37
CA GLU A 678 34.35 4.35 21.46
C GLU A 678 33.53 3.68 22.56
N MET A 679 33.21 4.40 23.63
CA MET A 679 32.38 3.85 24.70
C MET A 679 30.97 3.48 24.20
N TYR A 680 30.38 4.25 23.28
CA TYR A 680 29.08 3.91 22.70
C TYR A 680 29.17 2.77 21.70
N ARG A 681 30.24 2.72 20.89
CA ARG A 681 30.49 1.54 20.03
C ARG A 681 30.62 0.27 20.87
N CYS A 682 31.26 0.35 22.03
CA CYS A 682 31.38 -0.75 22.98
C CYS A 682 30.02 -1.20 23.53
N VAL A 683 29.17 -0.25 23.95
CA VAL A 683 27.78 -0.56 24.37
C VAL A 683 27.02 -1.26 23.23
N SER A 684 27.15 -0.76 22.00
CA SER A 684 26.48 -1.34 20.84
C SER A 684 26.93 -2.77 20.54
N ARG A 685 28.23 -3.02 20.47
CA ARG A 685 28.79 -4.36 20.23
C ARG A 685 28.41 -5.33 21.35
N THR A 686 28.56 -4.91 22.60
CA THR A 686 28.25 -5.77 23.76
C THR A 686 26.78 -6.16 23.80
N THR A 687 25.89 -5.23 23.44
CA THR A 687 24.44 -5.50 23.38
C THR A 687 24.08 -6.46 22.25
N ARG A 688 24.73 -6.37 21.08
CA ARG A 688 24.56 -7.37 20.02
C ARG A 688 25.05 -8.75 20.43
N ALA A 689 26.13 -8.82 21.21
CA ALA A 689 26.72 -10.06 21.69
C ALA A 689 25.92 -10.78 22.79
N LEU A 690 24.83 -10.18 23.32
CA LEU A 690 23.98 -10.83 24.32
C LEU A 690 23.28 -12.06 23.75
N SER A 691 23.35 -13.18 24.48
CA SER A 691 22.50 -14.34 24.19
C SER A 691 21.02 -13.99 24.36
N ASP A 692 20.12 -14.73 23.73
CA ASP A 692 18.68 -14.46 23.82
C ASP A 692 18.16 -14.50 25.27
N GLN A 693 18.72 -15.38 26.11
CA GLN A 693 18.38 -15.42 27.53
C GLN A 693 18.81 -14.15 28.27
N GLN A 694 20.02 -13.65 27.97
CA GLN A 694 20.53 -12.41 28.56
C GLN A 694 19.73 -11.20 28.07
N ALA A 695 19.46 -11.14 26.77
CA ALA A 695 18.65 -10.12 26.11
C ALA A 695 17.24 -10.06 26.72
N ALA A 696 16.54 -11.20 26.82
CA ALA A 696 15.21 -11.28 27.44
C ALA A 696 15.22 -10.86 28.92
N SER A 697 16.27 -11.26 29.66
CA SER A 697 16.46 -10.85 31.06
C SER A 697 16.72 -9.34 31.19
N LEU A 698 17.43 -8.73 30.25
CA LEU A 698 17.69 -7.29 30.24
C LEU A 698 16.40 -6.50 29.97
N THR A 699 15.64 -6.91 28.94
CA THR A 699 14.40 -6.23 28.52
C THR A 699 13.25 -6.40 29.52
N SER A 700 13.33 -7.37 30.45
CA SER A 700 12.25 -7.63 31.41
C SER A 700 12.22 -6.67 32.60
N CYS A 701 13.20 -5.77 32.76
CA CYS A 701 13.29 -4.88 33.92
C CYS A 701 14.01 -3.58 33.59
N GLN A 702 13.30 -2.45 33.78
CA GLN A 702 13.86 -1.12 33.50
C GLN A 702 15.13 -0.82 34.30
N GLN A 703 15.18 -1.23 35.58
CA GLN A 703 16.38 -1.03 36.41
C GLN A 703 17.59 -1.79 35.85
N ARG A 704 17.40 -2.99 35.27
CA ARG A 704 18.50 -3.74 34.65
C ARG A 704 19.09 -3.02 33.44
N GLN A 705 18.27 -2.28 32.69
CA GLN A 705 18.72 -1.51 31.53
C GLN A 705 19.60 -0.33 31.96
N ILE A 706 19.23 0.36 33.05
CA ILE A 706 20.04 1.43 33.65
C ILE A 706 21.35 0.86 34.18
N ASP A 707 21.26 -0.18 35.01
CA ASP A 707 22.42 -0.86 35.59
C ASP A 707 23.39 -1.35 34.50
N TYR A 708 22.87 -1.92 33.42
CA TYR A 708 23.66 -2.44 32.30
C TYR A 708 24.48 -1.35 31.61
N VAL A 709 23.89 -0.20 31.29
CA VAL A 709 24.62 0.92 30.68
C VAL A 709 25.59 1.55 31.66
N TYR A 710 25.23 1.68 32.93
CA TYR A 710 26.15 2.13 33.98
C TYR A 710 27.39 1.24 34.08
N GLU A 711 27.21 -0.08 34.12
CA GLU A 711 28.29 -1.06 34.17
C GLU A 711 29.21 -0.94 32.94
N LEU A 712 28.62 -0.95 31.73
CA LEU A 712 29.40 -0.89 30.49
C LEU A 712 30.12 0.43 30.28
N LEU A 713 29.47 1.57 30.57
CA LEU A 713 30.12 2.86 30.44
C LEU A 713 31.23 3.03 31.48
N SER A 714 31.03 2.58 32.73
CA SER A 714 32.06 2.65 33.77
C SER A 714 33.29 1.83 33.39
N GLU A 715 33.08 0.60 32.91
CA GLU A 715 34.16 -0.25 32.41
C GLU A 715 34.85 0.36 31.19
N ALA A 716 34.09 0.89 30.22
CA ALA A 716 34.64 1.47 28.99
C ALA A 716 35.45 2.75 29.23
N VAL A 717 35.07 3.59 30.18
CA VAL A 717 35.81 4.82 30.51
C VAL A 717 36.87 4.61 31.58
N GLY A 718 36.87 3.46 32.25
CA GLY A 718 37.82 3.11 33.31
C GLY A 718 37.61 3.92 34.60
N ALA A 719 36.37 4.31 34.90
CA ALA A 719 36.00 5.03 36.11
C ALA A 719 34.61 4.62 36.59
N ASP A 720 34.41 4.57 37.90
CA ASP A 720 33.08 4.36 38.50
C ASP A 720 32.24 5.64 38.34
N LEU A 721 31.20 5.58 37.50
CA LEU A 721 30.33 6.71 37.15
C LEU A 721 29.21 6.96 38.18
N LEU A 722 29.18 6.25 39.31
CA LEU A 722 28.11 6.33 40.29
C LEU A 722 27.89 7.78 40.79
N PRO A 723 28.93 8.59 41.07
CA PRO A 723 28.73 9.98 41.49
C PRO A 723 27.98 10.82 40.46
N HIS A 724 28.25 10.61 39.17
CA HIS A 724 27.57 11.32 38.09
C HIS A 724 26.10 10.90 37.97
N TYR A 725 25.83 9.60 38.04
CA TYR A 725 24.46 9.06 38.06
C TYR A 725 23.67 9.62 39.26
N GLN A 726 24.29 9.67 40.45
CA GLN A 726 23.67 10.24 41.66
C GLN A 726 23.39 11.73 41.54
N ARG A 727 24.30 12.52 40.94
CA ARG A 727 24.09 13.95 40.70
C ARG A 727 22.83 14.20 39.84
N TRP A 728 22.60 13.34 38.86
CA TRP A 728 21.43 13.40 37.98
C TRP A 728 20.18 12.72 38.56
N GLY A 729 20.23 12.24 39.82
CA GLY A 729 19.11 11.54 40.45
C GLY A 729 18.75 10.21 39.76
N LEU A 730 19.68 9.60 39.01
CA LEU A 730 19.47 8.34 38.31
C LEU A 730 19.98 7.17 39.17
N GLU A 731 19.05 6.40 39.74
CA GLU A 731 19.38 5.32 40.66
C GLU A 731 20.04 4.11 39.96
N VAL A 732 21.12 3.61 40.57
CA VAL A 732 21.83 2.39 40.18
C VAL A 732 21.65 1.36 41.29
N SER A 733 21.34 0.10 40.95
CA SER A 733 21.10 -0.91 41.98
C SER A 733 22.36 -1.26 42.77
N LYS A 734 22.20 -1.68 44.04
CA LYS A 734 23.31 -2.16 44.88
C LYS A 734 24.11 -3.29 44.24
N LYS A 735 23.46 -4.11 43.41
CA LYS A 735 24.12 -5.21 42.70
C LYS A 735 25.10 -4.67 41.65
N ALA A 736 24.66 -3.70 40.84
CA ALA A 736 25.50 -3.07 39.83
C ALA A 736 26.62 -2.24 40.46
N GLN A 737 26.33 -1.49 41.52
CA GLN A 737 27.35 -0.79 42.32
C GLN A 737 28.44 -1.75 42.80
N ALA A 738 28.06 -2.85 43.45
CA ALA A 738 29.01 -3.85 43.93
C ALA A 738 29.84 -4.47 42.80
N LYS A 739 29.25 -4.68 41.61
CA LYS A 739 29.95 -5.21 40.44
C LYS A 739 31.02 -4.24 39.94
N VAL A 740 30.70 -2.95 39.80
CA VAL A 740 31.68 -1.93 39.37
C VAL A 740 32.75 -1.69 40.44
N THR A 741 32.39 -1.69 41.73
CA THR A 741 33.37 -1.60 42.83
C THR A 741 34.41 -2.73 42.79
N GLN A 742 34.01 -3.95 42.41
CA GLN A 742 34.93 -5.09 42.27
C GLN A 742 35.96 -4.92 41.15
N LEU A 743 35.70 -4.04 40.17
CA LEU A 743 36.66 -3.72 39.10
C LEU A 743 37.81 -2.82 39.59
N GLY A 744 37.70 -2.22 40.79
CA GLY A 744 38.75 -1.37 41.37
C GLY A 744 38.99 -0.06 40.60
N LEU A 745 37.97 0.44 39.90
CA LEU A 745 38.05 1.69 39.13
C LEU A 745 38.07 2.91 40.05
N PRO A 746 38.79 3.99 39.69
CA PRO A 746 38.70 5.26 40.41
C PRO A 746 37.29 5.85 40.25
N MET A 747 36.81 6.56 41.28
CA MET A 747 35.54 7.28 41.23
C MET A 747 35.62 8.47 40.26
N SER A 748 34.57 8.69 39.46
CA SER A 748 34.43 9.92 38.69
C SER A 748 34.14 11.12 39.59
N PRO A 749 34.43 12.36 39.15
CA PRO A 749 33.74 13.53 39.69
C PRO A 749 32.21 13.38 39.54
N ALA A 750 31.45 13.96 40.47
CA ALA A 750 29.99 14.00 40.35
C ALA A 750 29.54 14.96 39.24
N ASP A 751 30.16 16.14 39.18
CA ASP A 751 29.94 17.11 38.11
C ASP A 751 30.92 16.84 36.94
N LEU A 752 30.36 16.39 35.81
CA LEU A 752 31.08 16.18 34.55
C LEU A 752 30.73 17.27 33.52
N SER A 753 30.02 18.32 33.94
CA SER A 753 29.48 19.32 33.02
C SER A 753 30.55 20.17 32.35
N ILE A 754 30.26 20.56 31.11
CA ILE A 754 31.05 21.55 30.38
C ILE A 754 30.42 22.91 30.63
N ARG A 755 31.06 23.73 31.46
CA ARG A 755 30.67 25.12 31.69
C ARG A 755 31.63 26.02 30.92
N ASN A 756 31.09 26.88 30.07
CA ASN A 756 31.87 28.00 29.58
C ASN A 756 32.02 28.97 30.76
N ASN A 757 33.27 29.29 31.14
CA ASN A 757 33.54 30.40 32.05
C ASN A 757 33.11 31.73 31.44
#